data_AF-A0A3L8R4J8-F1
#
_entry.id   AF-A0A3L8R4J8-F1
#
_cell.length_a   1.000
_cell.length_b   1.000
_cell.length_c   1.000
_cell.angle_alpha   90.00
_cell.angle_beta   90.00
_cell.angle_gamma   90.00
#
_symmetry.space_group_name_H-M   'P 1'
#
loop_
_entity.id
_entity.type
_entity.pdbx_description
1 polymer ?
#
loop_
_entity_poly.entity_id
_entity_poly.type
_entity_poly.pdbx_seq_one_letter_code
_entity_poly.pdbx_strand_id
1 'polypeptide(L)'
;MKQDTAAPSDASVVRILGADGRPEGAGFLSGYREVITCAHVVARALGIPSDTLAEPPAGRLWVDFPLAEAGRRMEVGIASWTPVRADGSGDVAVLRLLTDPPARATVARLVEDVAEPDRRVRTFGFPTAYDDGAWSVGWLRGRTGAGWLQYDTDSSSEHRVQTGFSGAPVWDVAEGGVVGMVVAADDRPDVRTAYLIPTQTLRESSSALGETALPACPFRALEPFEERDARLFHGREEPARRIVDLLGYAPAISLVGPSGCGKSSLLHAGALPRLRGRRDLEIVAFRPGQLGRSPLTALVLALLPRLEPDLTETARLTGLPGLTDLVRTGQLPAVVDRLLERQGKDRLLVVADQFEEALIGTERAELDALAAALGHALQPGSRLRVVTTLRADFLTPALHHPGLAPLFAGDRLFTVGAMSDEELRAAIERPLHHTGVRYEPGLVDRILADLGSGPGRLPLLEFTLTKLWERQRRGVMGHAAYESLGRVNDALVTHAEQIWTGALTEEEHRAARTLLVQLAHPGDGRVEPTRRTLTRSELPPEQWRIAQRLMTTRLVVPGEEYRPGGGPPEETVELAHETLLTHWSRLRAFFEADRDFRVWQEDLRRRISPWAADRRSRGRLLRGADLRDAREWHARRQDELLPTEKEYVEASVRGAHRRRTVIVTLVVVLGLIGGVLGLAVRSWQQDVTTDSATRASRVLLQQSRDAETGATDTGAAYTALLLALRAYRTQDTEQTRARLGEMYTRYGFADLLAPRYPSVSALLTDMTGPLPSSSLIDSEGQVIASRDATGKVGVLERTDSGVRRLPAGQDADVTAVSPDGSLVAMAKASFSLDSGGGQPTPPADPRGLPVHLYDVRTGRDRTLERPEKGDPFPDMSEEIPGFPDLEFPDLELSDIPGLAMPTTYARLTFSPDGSMLLGQTGLLGEDGRLVIWDTATGRIEKTMSGLPEPVTALWLENGGKHLITMADTTAKGASLDMTISVKRWDLSGSSPRGRRLLAFPRPSETNVVTDVSPDLTRVAVTETRTSGLKVDHRLSVYRLPSGRLLRQKRSAQQDVVTGVTVSTGGSRILIYGGIPNSPVPSSSSSPSPSPSSSSSSGGSTDDGFLTRVDSRWQIDLLGPGDAPSAVLSERGLLAVVGPGKGDPLHRLPRPTAGTGPTGPTGTPAKRPSAPEAKRWMAHLCDILGDETLPAAVGEKLPPGAYRGALCPRKG
;
A
#
# COMPACT_ATOMS: atom_id res chain seq x y z
N MET A 1 49.84 14.40 -5.16
CA MET A 1 49.82 15.53 -6.10
C MET A 1 48.55 15.46 -6.92
N LYS A 2 47.50 16.14 -6.46
CA LYS A 2 46.27 16.38 -7.23
C LYS A 2 46.57 17.53 -8.20
N GLN A 3 46.25 17.38 -9.47
CA GLN A 3 46.03 18.55 -10.33
C GLN A 3 44.77 19.22 -9.80
N ASP A 4 44.96 20.25 -8.98
CA ASP A 4 43.95 21.23 -8.62
C ASP A 4 43.55 21.87 -9.96
N THR A 5 42.40 21.45 -10.50
CA THR A 5 41.87 21.99 -11.76
C THR A 5 41.72 23.48 -11.58
N ALA A 6 42.61 24.24 -12.23
CA ALA A 6 42.68 25.69 -12.20
C ALA A 6 41.28 26.29 -12.33
N ALA A 7 40.92 27.17 -11.41
CA ALA A 7 39.76 28.03 -11.59
C ALA A 7 39.99 28.85 -12.87
N PRO A 8 38.95 29.17 -13.67
CA PRO A 8 39.10 29.98 -14.89
C PRO A 8 39.78 31.34 -14.68
N SER A 9 39.97 31.80 -13.44
CA SER A 9 40.60 33.05 -13.07
C SER A 9 42.12 32.99 -12.82
N ASP A 10 42.75 31.82 -12.82
CA ASP A 10 44.20 31.71 -12.55
C ASP A 10 45.04 32.36 -13.67
N ALA A 11 44.54 32.32 -14.92
CA ALA A 11 45.15 32.99 -16.07
C ALA A 11 45.02 34.53 -16.06
N SER A 12 44.47 35.11 -14.98
CA SER A 12 44.45 36.55 -14.75
C SER A 12 45.74 37.09 -14.12
N VAL A 13 46.58 36.22 -13.54
CA VAL A 13 47.80 36.65 -12.83
C VAL A 13 48.80 37.30 -13.77
N VAL A 14 49.31 38.43 -13.31
CA VAL A 14 50.35 39.21 -13.95
C VAL A 14 51.57 39.24 -13.04
N ARG A 15 52.76 39.06 -13.61
CA ARG A 15 54.03 39.25 -12.90
C ARG A 15 54.60 40.62 -13.27
N ILE A 16 54.92 41.42 -12.26
CA ILE A 16 55.51 42.75 -12.45
C ILE A 16 57.03 42.61 -12.44
N LEU A 17 57.69 43.08 -13.50
CA LEU A 17 59.13 42.89 -13.70
C LEU A 17 59.90 44.17 -13.39
N GLY A 18 60.98 44.04 -12.63
CA GLY A 18 61.97 45.10 -12.45
C GLY A 18 62.85 45.32 -13.69
N ALA A 19 63.69 46.35 -13.66
CA ALA A 19 64.62 46.67 -14.76
C ALA A 19 65.63 45.54 -15.06
N ASP A 20 65.96 44.71 -14.06
CA ASP A 20 66.82 43.53 -14.21
C ASP A 20 66.06 42.30 -14.74
N GLY A 21 64.74 42.41 -14.93
CA GLY A 21 63.86 41.35 -15.39
C GLY A 21 63.43 40.35 -14.31
N ARG A 22 63.75 40.60 -13.03
CA ARG A 22 63.27 39.80 -11.91
C ARG A 22 61.87 40.22 -11.46
N PRO A 23 61.09 39.30 -10.85
CA PRO A 23 59.80 39.65 -10.28
C PRO A 23 59.93 40.53 -9.04
N GLU A 24 59.26 41.69 -9.05
CA GLU A 24 59.19 42.62 -7.91
C GLU A 24 57.88 42.47 -7.12
N GLY A 25 56.89 41.84 -7.75
CA GLY A 25 55.59 41.54 -7.17
C GLY A 25 54.65 40.94 -8.21
N ALA A 26 53.40 40.80 -7.82
CA ALA A 26 52.34 40.29 -8.65
C ALA A 26 51.32 41.39 -8.95
N GLY A 27 50.45 41.11 -9.91
CA GLY A 27 49.28 41.88 -10.25
C GLY A 27 48.23 40.95 -10.85
N PHE A 28 47.10 41.50 -11.27
CA PHE A 28 46.11 40.72 -12.00
C PHE A 28 45.30 41.59 -12.95
N LEU A 29 44.85 40.97 -14.03
CA LEU A 29 44.05 41.61 -15.06
C LEU A 29 42.63 41.87 -14.53
N SER A 30 42.24 43.13 -14.38
CA SER A 30 40.92 43.54 -13.89
C SER A 30 39.99 44.09 -14.97
N GLY A 31 40.53 44.36 -16.16
CA GLY A 31 39.79 44.85 -17.32
C GLY A 31 40.38 44.33 -18.63
N TYR A 32 40.00 44.92 -19.77
CA TYR A 32 40.52 44.46 -21.07
C TYR A 32 42.02 44.66 -21.21
N ARG A 33 42.53 45.79 -20.69
CA ARG A 33 43.97 46.13 -20.69
C ARG A 33 44.44 46.61 -19.32
N GLU A 34 43.56 46.62 -18.33
CA GLU A 34 43.81 47.13 -16.99
C GLU A 34 44.35 46.03 -16.08
N VAL A 35 45.50 46.30 -15.44
CA VAL A 35 46.14 45.43 -14.45
C VAL A 35 46.19 46.16 -13.12
N ILE A 36 45.74 45.52 -12.04
CA ILE A 36 45.84 46.05 -10.67
C ILE A 36 47.09 45.48 -10.01
N THR A 37 47.79 46.32 -9.26
CA THR A 37 48.90 45.95 -8.37
C THR A 37 49.01 46.95 -7.21
N CYS A 38 49.86 46.66 -6.22
CA CYS A 38 50.26 47.64 -5.21
C CYS A 38 51.09 48.78 -5.83
N ALA A 39 50.91 50.01 -5.33
CA ALA A 39 51.68 51.16 -5.77
C ALA A 39 53.18 51.01 -5.39
N HIS A 40 53.47 50.43 -4.23
CA HIS A 40 54.85 50.17 -3.82
C HIS A 40 55.56 49.14 -4.72
N VAL A 41 54.84 48.17 -5.31
CA VAL A 41 55.43 47.19 -6.25
C VAL A 41 55.89 47.90 -7.51
N VAL A 42 55.09 48.87 -8.00
CA VAL A 42 55.45 49.72 -9.13
C VAL A 42 56.68 50.58 -8.81
N ALA A 43 56.74 51.16 -7.60
CA ALA A 43 57.89 51.93 -7.16
C ALA A 43 59.18 51.09 -7.13
N ARG A 44 59.13 49.87 -6.58
CA ARG A 44 60.26 48.93 -6.58
C ARG A 44 60.68 48.51 -7.99
N ALA A 45 59.73 48.22 -8.87
CA ALA A 45 60.01 47.87 -10.27
C ALA A 45 60.75 48.99 -11.04
N LEU A 46 60.55 50.24 -10.64
CA LEU A 46 61.26 51.40 -11.18
C LEU A 46 62.54 51.76 -10.40
N GLY A 47 62.87 51.04 -9.34
CA GLY A 47 64.02 51.32 -8.47
C GLY A 47 63.87 52.57 -7.61
N ILE A 48 62.63 52.97 -7.28
CA ILE A 48 62.31 54.18 -6.51
C ILE A 48 61.87 53.80 -5.08
N PRO A 49 62.33 54.49 -4.02
CA PRO A 49 61.85 54.27 -2.65
C PRO A 49 60.33 54.47 -2.53
N SER A 50 59.63 53.48 -1.95
CA SER A 50 58.16 53.38 -1.95
C SER A 50 57.44 54.35 -1.00
N ASP A 51 58.18 54.93 -0.05
CA ASP A 51 57.73 55.79 1.04
C ASP A 51 57.61 57.27 0.66
N THR A 52 57.88 57.63 -0.60
CA THR A 52 58.05 59.02 -1.04
C THR A 52 57.15 59.51 -2.19
N LEU A 53 56.29 58.67 -2.78
CA LEU A 53 55.58 59.03 -4.03
C LEU A 53 54.12 59.47 -3.80
N ALA A 54 53.90 60.78 -3.68
CA ALA A 54 52.56 61.37 -3.73
C ALA A 54 51.97 61.40 -5.15
N GLU A 55 52.81 61.37 -6.18
CA GLU A 55 52.46 61.41 -7.60
C GLU A 55 52.92 60.14 -8.33
N PRO A 56 52.27 59.76 -9.47
CA PRO A 56 52.66 58.57 -10.23
C PRO A 56 54.09 58.72 -10.79
N PRO A 57 54.98 57.73 -10.59
CA PRO A 57 56.35 57.80 -11.07
C PRO A 57 56.42 57.69 -12.60
N ALA A 58 57.32 58.47 -13.22
CA ALA A 58 57.61 58.35 -14.65
C ALA A 58 58.61 57.22 -14.90
N GLY A 59 58.29 56.28 -15.79
CA GLY A 59 59.17 55.16 -16.13
C GLY A 59 58.50 54.14 -17.05
N ARG A 60 59.31 53.27 -17.65
CA ARG A 60 58.81 52.14 -18.44
C ARG A 60 58.67 50.93 -17.54
N LEU A 61 57.47 50.34 -17.53
CA LEU A 61 57.14 49.15 -16.75
C LEU A 61 56.88 47.98 -17.69
N TRP A 62 57.28 46.80 -17.22
CA TRP A 62 57.14 45.56 -17.97
C TRP A 62 56.38 44.53 -17.14
N VAL A 63 55.52 43.77 -17.81
CA VAL A 63 54.77 42.69 -17.20
C VAL A 63 54.76 41.46 -18.09
N ASP A 64 54.49 40.29 -17.52
CA ASP A 64 54.11 39.09 -18.28
C ASP A 64 53.01 38.28 -17.58
N PHE A 65 52.45 37.29 -18.29
CA PHE A 65 51.33 36.46 -17.84
C PHE A 65 51.77 35.01 -17.67
N PRO A 66 52.42 34.62 -16.56
CA PRO A 66 53.06 33.31 -16.42
C PRO A 66 52.08 32.14 -16.54
N LEU A 67 50.82 32.33 -16.14
CA LEU A 67 49.78 31.29 -16.19
C LEU A 67 48.94 31.30 -17.49
N ALA A 68 49.05 32.34 -18.33
CA ALA A 68 48.34 32.41 -19.61
C ALA A 68 49.27 32.16 -20.81
N GLU A 69 50.43 32.82 -20.84
CA GLU A 69 51.45 32.74 -21.89
C GLU A 69 52.80 33.20 -21.31
N ALA A 70 53.56 32.25 -20.75
CA ALA A 70 54.81 32.55 -20.06
C ALA A 70 55.88 33.18 -20.99
N GLY A 71 56.60 34.18 -20.48
CA GLY A 71 57.77 34.78 -21.14
C GLY A 71 57.47 35.89 -22.16
N ARG A 72 56.21 36.16 -22.50
CA ARG A 72 55.84 37.28 -23.36
C ARG A 72 55.80 38.60 -22.57
N ARG A 73 56.89 39.37 -22.63
CA ARG A 73 56.99 40.70 -21.99
C ARG A 73 56.10 41.72 -22.71
N MET A 74 55.35 42.49 -21.93
CA MET A 74 54.45 43.52 -22.40
C MET A 74 54.73 44.83 -21.67
N GLU A 75 54.76 45.94 -22.42
CA GLU A 75 54.91 47.27 -21.85
C GLU A 75 53.56 47.78 -21.32
N VAL A 76 53.60 48.40 -20.13
CA VAL A 76 52.44 48.99 -19.46
C VAL A 76 52.69 50.45 -19.07
N GLY A 77 51.65 51.27 -19.11
CA GLY A 77 51.64 52.62 -18.55
C GLY A 77 50.83 52.69 -17.26
N ILE A 78 51.06 53.69 -16.41
CA ILE A 78 50.25 53.93 -15.21
C ILE A 78 48.97 54.67 -15.63
N ALA A 79 47.80 54.07 -15.38
CA ALA A 79 46.49 54.64 -15.69
C ALA A 79 45.85 55.34 -14.47
N SER A 80 46.08 54.81 -13.26
CA SER A 80 45.56 55.38 -12.01
C SER A 80 46.53 55.10 -10.87
N TRP A 81 46.66 56.05 -9.93
CA TRP A 81 47.61 56.00 -8.83
C TRP A 81 46.96 56.44 -7.52
N THR A 82 46.96 55.57 -6.52
CA THR A 82 46.58 55.87 -5.14
C THR A 82 47.79 55.62 -4.24
N PRO A 83 48.42 56.67 -3.68
CA PRO A 83 49.63 56.52 -2.89
C PRO A 83 49.35 55.82 -1.55
N VAL A 84 50.42 55.36 -0.89
CA VAL A 84 50.36 54.89 0.50
C VAL A 84 50.13 56.10 1.41
N ARG A 85 49.04 56.11 2.17
CA ARG A 85 48.72 57.17 3.13
C ARG A 85 49.37 56.90 4.49
N ALA A 86 49.43 57.91 5.35
CA ALA A 86 50.06 57.82 6.66
C ALA A 86 49.39 56.83 7.63
N ASP A 87 48.12 56.50 7.39
CA ASP A 87 47.35 55.49 8.13
C ASP A 87 47.53 54.07 7.57
N GLY A 88 48.41 53.89 6.58
CA GLY A 88 48.61 52.64 5.85
C GLY A 88 47.56 52.36 4.79
N SER A 89 46.50 53.17 4.67
CA SER A 89 45.49 53.00 3.62
C SER A 89 46.02 53.44 2.24
N GLY A 90 45.33 53.06 1.16
CA GLY A 90 45.78 53.34 -0.20
C GLY A 90 46.65 52.21 -0.76
N ASP A 91 47.76 52.55 -1.40
CA ASP A 91 48.70 51.59 -2.03
C ASP A 91 48.12 50.81 -3.22
N VAL A 92 47.44 51.50 -4.15
CA VAL A 92 46.84 50.88 -5.34
C VAL A 92 47.33 51.57 -6.60
N ALA A 93 47.82 50.80 -7.57
CA ALA A 93 48.14 51.27 -8.91
C ALA A 93 47.36 50.46 -9.95
N VAL A 94 46.75 51.15 -10.90
CA VAL A 94 46.14 50.54 -12.08
C VAL A 94 47.04 50.83 -13.27
N LEU A 95 47.53 49.78 -13.90
CA LEU A 95 48.37 49.82 -15.08
C LEU A 95 47.52 49.52 -16.32
N ARG A 96 47.88 50.09 -17.47
CA ARG A 96 47.25 49.84 -18.77
C ARG A 96 48.25 49.23 -19.74
N LEU A 97 47.93 48.06 -20.27
CA LEU A 97 48.67 47.40 -21.34
C LEU A 97 48.60 48.22 -22.63
N LEU A 98 49.76 48.44 -23.26
CA LEU A 98 49.83 49.15 -24.55
C LEU A 98 49.42 48.26 -25.74
N THR A 99 49.48 46.94 -25.57
CA THR A 99 49.08 45.93 -26.56
C THR A 99 48.01 45.01 -25.98
N ASP A 100 47.33 44.23 -26.84
CA ASP A 100 46.32 43.29 -26.38
C ASP A 100 46.94 42.15 -25.55
N PRO A 101 46.29 41.76 -24.43
CA PRO A 101 46.76 40.65 -23.61
C PRO A 101 46.71 39.32 -24.39
N PRO A 102 47.42 38.27 -23.91
CA PRO A 102 47.35 36.93 -24.47
C PRO A 102 45.91 36.43 -24.62
N ALA A 103 45.62 35.63 -25.65
CA ALA A 103 44.27 35.12 -25.90
C ALA A 103 43.72 34.22 -24.76
N ARG A 104 44.63 33.62 -23.96
CA ARG A 104 44.31 32.82 -22.78
C ARG A 104 44.18 33.63 -21.50
N ALA A 105 44.56 34.91 -21.50
CA ALA A 105 44.45 35.76 -20.32
C ALA A 105 42.97 36.04 -20.03
N THR A 106 42.60 35.92 -18.76
CA THR A 106 41.22 36.08 -18.29
C THR A 106 41.12 37.27 -17.35
N VAL A 107 40.00 37.98 -17.38
CA VAL A 107 39.74 39.05 -16.42
C VAL A 107 39.37 38.43 -15.08
N ALA A 108 40.02 38.88 -14.01
CA ALA A 108 39.72 38.49 -12.65
C ALA A 108 38.31 38.98 -12.24
N ARG A 109 37.48 38.06 -11.76
CA ARG A 109 36.17 38.38 -11.18
C ARG A 109 36.36 38.92 -9.77
N LEU A 110 35.89 40.13 -9.48
CA LEU A 110 35.96 40.70 -8.13
C LEU A 110 34.69 40.36 -7.34
N VAL A 111 34.84 39.86 -6.12
CA VAL A 111 33.72 39.51 -5.22
C VAL A 111 33.40 40.70 -4.32
N GLU A 112 32.11 40.99 -4.12
CA GLU A 112 31.64 42.00 -3.16
C GLU A 112 31.39 41.38 -1.78
N ASP A 113 31.48 42.19 -0.73
CA ASP A 113 31.00 41.88 0.62
C ASP A 113 31.69 40.70 1.37
N VAL A 114 33.03 40.62 1.27
CA VAL A 114 33.83 39.52 1.86
C VAL A 114 34.21 39.76 3.33
N ALA A 115 33.37 40.42 4.11
CA ALA A 115 33.65 40.71 5.51
C ALA A 115 33.43 39.51 6.46
N GLU A 116 32.92 38.40 5.94
CA GLU A 116 32.69 37.19 6.74
C GLU A 116 34.01 36.50 7.13
N PRO A 117 34.21 36.21 8.43
CA PRO A 117 35.37 35.48 8.90
C PRO A 117 35.35 34.00 8.49
N ASP A 118 36.52 33.37 8.53
CA ASP A 118 36.77 31.94 8.32
C ASP A 118 36.48 31.39 6.92
N ARG A 119 36.66 32.23 5.88
CA ARG A 119 36.61 31.78 4.48
C ARG A 119 37.94 31.21 3.99
N ARG A 120 37.90 30.08 3.29
CA ARG A 120 39.10 29.43 2.73
C ARG A 120 39.53 30.11 1.43
N VAL A 121 40.79 30.51 1.36
CA VAL A 121 41.34 31.34 0.29
C VAL A 121 42.68 30.82 -0.23
N ARG A 122 43.03 31.20 -1.46
CA ARG A 122 44.34 30.92 -2.06
C ARG A 122 44.88 32.14 -2.80
N THR A 123 46.20 32.21 -2.97
CA THR A 123 46.88 33.26 -3.73
C THR A 123 48.15 32.71 -4.39
N PHE A 124 48.60 33.37 -5.45
CA PHE A 124 49.79 33.01 -6.22
C PHE A 124 50.70 34.22 -6.37
N GLY A 125 51.96 34.08 -5.95
CA GLY A 125 52.94 35.16 -5.95
C GLY A 125 54.33 34.68 -6.33
N PHE A 126 55.29 35.58 -6.37
CA PHE A 126 56.65 35.34 -6.88
C PHE A 126 57.71 35.61 -5.80
N PRO A 127 57.81 34.75 -4.76
CA PRO A 127 58.79 34.94 -3.70
C PRO A 127 60.23 34.72 -4.20
N THR A 128 61.20 35.26 -3.47
CA THR A 128 62.63 35.11 -3.77
C THR A 128 63.00 33.63 -3.94
N ALA A 129 63.73 33.31 -5.02
CA ALA A 129 64.11 31.96 -5.47
C ALA A 129 63.00 31.12 -6.15
N TYR A 130 61.79 31.66 -6.34
CA TYR A 130 60.70 31.03 -7.07
C TYR A 130 60.15 31.97 -8.15
N ASP A 131 60.97 32.24 -9.16
CA ASP A 131 60.60 33.16 -10.25
C ASP A 131 59.37 32.67 -11.04
N ASP A 132 59.16 31.35 -11.12
CA ASP A 132 57.98 30.74 -11.76
C ASP A 132 56.71 30.80 -10.90
N GLY A 133 56.82 31.31 -9.67
CA GLY A 133 55.73 31.55 -8.74
C GLY A 133 55.39 30.37 -7.82
N ALA A 134 54.69 30.67 -6.73
CA ALA A 134 54.30 29.71 -5.70
C ALA A 134 52.87 29.96 -5.21
N TRP A 135 52.15 28.88 -4.93
CA TRP A 135 50.81 28.92 -4.34
C TRP A 135 50.89 29.00 -2.82
N SER A 136 49.99 29.79 -2.24
CA SER A 136 49.75 29.85 -0.80
C SER A 136 48.25 29.68 -0.52
N VAL A 137 47.90 28.80 0.42
CA VAL A 137 46.51 28.51 0.83
C VAL A 137 46.33 28.85 2.30
N GLY A 138 45.19 29.47 2.63
CA GLY A 138 44.94 29.99 3.97
C GLY A 138 43.48 30.33 4.23
N TRP A 139 43.27 31.10 5.29
CA TRP A 139 41.96 31.48 5.82
C TRP A 139 41.86 33.00 5.98
N LEU A 140 40.74 33.59 5.56
CA LEU A 140 40.38 34.95 5.90
C LEU A 140 39.83 35.00 7.32
N ARG A 141 40.31 35.92 8.16
CA ARG A 141 39.84 36.08 9.56
C ARG A 141 38.89 37.24 9.79
N GLY A 142 38.84 38.21 8.88
CA GLY A 142 37.99 39.40 8.98
C GLY A 142 38.76 40.71 8.85
N ARG A 143 38.06 41.82 9.07
CA ARG A 143 38.61 43.19 8.93
C ARG A 143 39.41 43.61 10.17
N THR A 144 40.53 44.27 9.93
CA THR A 144 41.37 44.92 10.95
C THR A 144 40.91 46.36 11.18
N GLY A 145 41.42 47.02 12.24
CA GLY A 145 41.11 48.42 12.56
C GLY A 145 41.50 49.43 11.47
N ALA A 146 42.41 49.06 10.55
CA ALA A 146 42.80 49.85 9.38
C ALA A 146 41.97 49.55 8.11
N GLY A 147 40.94 48.70 8.22
CA GLY A 147 40.06 48.34 7.10
C GLY A 147 40.59 47.22 6.18
N TRP A 148 41.83 46.75 6.37
CA TRP A 148 42.40 45.59 5.66
C TRP A 148 41.80 44.27 6.14
N LEU A 149 41.79 43.26 5.28
CA LEU A 149 41.44 41.89 5.65
C LEU A 149 42.67 41.10 6.09
N GLN A 150 42.55 40.34 7.18
CA GLN A 150 43.59 39.44 7.64
C GLN A 150 43.49 38.08 6.93
N TYR A 151 44.63 37.62 6.40
CA TYR A 151 44.86 36.31 5.79
C TYR A 151 45.83 35.52 6.67
N ASP A 152 45.44 34.34 7.15
CA ASP A 152 46.33 33.43 7.86
C ASP A 152 46.65 32.23 6.97
N THR A 153 47.94 32.04 6.65
CA THR A 153 48.37 30.89 5.85
C THR A 153 48.16 29.61 6.65
N ASP A 154 47.57 28.58 6.02
CA ASP A 154 47.42 27.26 6.60
C ASP A 154 48.79 26.66 6.95
N SER A 155 48.88 26.00 8.11
CA SER A 155 50.08 25.26 8.53
C SER A 155 50.53 24.21 7.51
N SER A 156 49.59 23.66 6.73
CA SER A 156 49.82 22.66 5.68
C SER A 156 50.29 23.26 4.34
N SER A 157 50.20 24.58 4.16
CA SER A 157 50.76 25.26 2.99
C SER A 157 52.29 25.29 3.09
N GLU A 158 52.97 24.83 2.04
CA GLU A 158 54.44 24.84 1.96
C GLU A 158 55.00 26.27 1.95
N HIS A 159 54.30 27.18 1.27
CA HIS A 159 54.70 28.58 1.16
C HIS A 159 53.75 29.46 1.97
N ARG A 160 54.32 30.34 2.79
CA ARG A 160 53.61 31.45 3.43
C ARG A 160 53.54 32.65 2.50
N VAL A 161 52.53 33.49 2.69
CA VAL A 161 52.50 34.81 2.04
C VAL A 161 53.66 35.64 2.59
N GLN A 162 54.51 36.15 1.70
CA GLN A 162 55.72 36.90 2.01
C GLN A 162 56.04 37.88 0.87
N THR A 163 57.17 38.59 0.97
CA THR A 163 57.65 39.47 -0.11
C THR A 163 57.67 38.74 -1.46
N GLY A 164 57.11 39.39 -2.49
CA GLY A 164 56.85 38.78 -3.81
C GLY A 164 55.38 38.40 -4.06
N PHE A 165 54.57 38.29 -3.00
CA PHE A 165 53.10 38.16 -3.12
C PHE A 165 52.37 39.50 -3.16
N SER A 166 53.00 40.61 -2.81
CA SER A 166 52.38 41.94 -2.88
C SER A 166 51.83 42.21 -4.28
N GLY A 167 50.59 42.70 -4.35
CA GLY A 167 49.83 42.91 -5.58
C GLY A 167 49.13 41.66 -6.14
N ALA A 168 49.35 40.47 -5.57
CA ALA A 168 48.68 39.25 -6.00
C ALA A 168 47.18 39.28 -5.67
N PRO A 169 46.32 38.74 -6.55
CA PRO A 169 44.92 38.49 -6.21
C PRO A 169 44.83 37.37 -5.15
N VAL A 170 43.88 37.51 -4.23
CA VAL A 170 43.47 36.44 -3.33
C VAL A 170 42.10 35.96 -3.77
N TRP A 171 41.97 34.67 -4.06
CA TRP A 171 40.71 34.06 -4.47
C TRP A 171 40.04 33.31 -3.32
N ASP A 172 38.72 33.43 -3.26
CA ASP A 172 37.89 32.53 -2.46
C ASP A 172 37.78 31.16 -3.16
N VAL A 173 38.02 30.09 -2.40
CA VAL A 173 38.04 28.73 -2.96
C VAL A 173 36.64 28.25 -3.36
N ALA A 174 35.59 28.73 -2.70
CA ALA A 174 34.20 28.34 -2.99
C ALA A 174 33.60 29.14 -4.15
N GLU A 175 33.88 30.45 -4.21
CA GLU A 175 33.32 31.34 -5.23
C GLU A 175 34.19 31.49 -6.48
N GLY A 176 35.49 31.18 -6.39
CA GLY A 176 36.45 31.30 -7.49
C GLY A 176 36.76 32.75 -7.91
N GLY A 177 36.27 33.73 -7.15
CA GLY A 177 36.48 35.16 -7.39
C GLY A 177 37.51 35.77 -6.42
N VAL A 178 38.09 36.90 -6.83
CA VAL A 178 39.06 37.67 -6.06
C VAL A 178 38.35 38.44 -4.95
N VAL A 179 38.79 38.23 -3.72
CA VAL A 179 38.24 38.86 -2.51
C VAL A 179 39.07 40.05 -2.02
N GLY A 180 40.30 40.14 -2.50
CA GLY A 180 41.22 41.24 -2.19
C GLY A 180 42.56 41.06 -2.88
N MET A 181 43.44 42.04 -2.67
CA MET A 181 44.81 42.05 -3.18
C MET A 181 45.78 42.06 -2.01
N VAL A 182 46.79 41.19 -2.02
CA VAL A 182 47.82 41.14 -0.97
C VAL A 182 48.58 42.47 -0.93
N VAL A 183 48.65 43.10 0.24
CA VAL A 183 49.35 44.38 0.42
C VAL A 183 50.58 44.25 1.31
N ALA A 184 50.46 43.50 2.40
CA ALA A 184 51.53 43.35 3.39
C ALA A 184 51.54 41.92 3.96
N ALA A 185 52.69 41.49 4.46
CA ALA A 185 52.87 40.24 5.19
C ALA A 185 53.75 40.50 6.41
N ASP A 186 53.56 39.76 7.49
CA ASP A 186 54.41 39.85 8.68
C ASP A 186 55.82 39.34 8.34
N ASP A 187 56.84 40.13 8.70
CA ASP A 187 58.24 39.85 8.37
C ASP A 187 58.84 38.78 9.29
N ARG A 188 58.26 38.56 10.48
CA ARG A 188 58.73 37.56 11.44
C ARG A 188 58.50 36.15 10.89
N PRO A 189 59.52 35.28 10.87
CA PRO A 189 59.47 33.98 10.18
C PRO A 189 58.49 32.97 10.79
N ASP A 190 58.11 33.13 12.06
CA ASP A 190 57.15 32.31 12.80
C ASP A 190 55.69 32.75 12.61
N VAL A 191 55.45 33.95 12.07
CA VAL A 191 54.12 34.49 11.83
C VAL A 191 53.69 34.19 10.39
N ARG A 192 52.50 33.60 10.23
CA ARG A 192 51.92 33.20 8.93
C ARG A 192 50.81 34.13 8.44
N THR A 193 50.75 35.32 9.01
CA THR A 193 49.70 36.31 8.77
C THR A 193 50.10 37.32 7.70
N ALA A 194 49.15 37.63 6.82
CA ALA A 194 49.24 38.66 5.80
C ALA A 194 47.97 39.52 5.78
N TYR A 195 48.04 40.63 5.08
CA TYR A 195 46.98 41.63 4.99
C TYR A 195 46.64 41.92 3.55
N LEU A 196 45.35 42.14 3.30
CA LEU A 196 44.78 42.35 1.98
C LEU A 196 44.01 43.67 1.93
N ILE A 197 44.12 44.38 0.81
CA ILE A 197 43.17 45.44 0.48
C ILE A 197 41.89 44.77 -0.05
N PRO A 198 40.72 44.99 0.59
CA PRO A 198 39.46 44.40 0.15
C PRO A 198 39.09 44.90 -1.26
N THR A 199 38.43 44.07 -2.05
CA THR A 199 37.91 44.43 -3.38
C THR A 199 37.05 45.69 -3.40
N GLN A 200 36.28 45.95 -2.34
CA GLN A 200 35.53 47.19 -2.19
C GLN A 200 36.44 48.42 -2.23
N THR A 201 37.52 48.40 -1.45
CA THR A 201 38.51 49.49 -1.38
C THR A 201 39.26 49.65 -2.71
N LEU A 202 39.55 48.54 -3.41
CA LEU A 202 40.14 48.59 -4.75
C LEU A 202 39.23 49.32 -5.73
N ARG A 203 37.92 49.06 -5.72
CA ARG A 203 36.95 49.74 -6.59
C ARG A 203 36.77 51.22 -6.25
N GLU A 204 36.75 51.55 -4.96
CA GLU A 204 36.68 52.95 -4.50
C GLU A 204 37.93 53.75 -4.89
N SER A 205 39.10 53.09 -4.97
CA SER A 205 40.37 53.74 -5.31
C SER A 205 40.52 54.13 -6.78
N SER A 206 39.70 53.58 -7.69
CA SER A 206 39.75 53.92 -9.12
C SER A 206 38.41 53.71 -9.83
N SER A 207 37.87 54.78 -10.43
CA SER A 207 36.64 54.71 -11.23
C SER A 207 36.75 53.75 -12.41
N ALA A 208 37.95 53.58 -12.97
CA ALA A 208 38.22 52.61 -14.04
C ALA A 208 37.93 51.16 -13.61
N LEU A 209 38.17 50.83 -12.34
CA LEU A 209 37.89 49.51 -11.77
C LEU A 209 36.41 49.29 -11.45
N GLY A 210 35.67 50.37 -11.22
CA GLY A 210 34.21 50.35 -11.08
C GLY A 210 33.48 49.87 -12.35
N GLU A 211 34.06 50.14 -13.53
CA GLU A 211 33.49 49.80 -14.85
C GLU A 211 34.04 48.50 -15.48
N THR A 212 35.24 48.06 -15.09
CA THR A 212 35.93 46.92 -15.75
C THR A 212 35.88 45.60 -14.98
N ALA A 213 35.72 45.65 -13.65
CA ALA A 213 35.62 44.44 -12.85
C ALA A 213 34.27 43.75 -13.06
N LEU A 214 34.29 42.49 -13.49
CA LEU A 214 33.07 41.68 -13.58
C LEU A 214 32.51 41.47 -12.18
N PRO A 215 31.28 41.92 -11.89
CA PRO A 215 30.66 41.72 -10.59
C PRO A 215 30.32 40.24 -10.36
N ALA A 216 29.75 39.94 -9.20
CA ALA A 216 29.17 38.62 -8.96
C ALA A 216 28.15 38.27 -10.07
N CYS A 217 28.10 36.98 -10.44
CA CYS A 217 27.12 36.50 -11.40
C CYS A 217 25.70 36.84 -10.89
N PRO A 218 24.88 37.56 -11.67
CA PRO A 218 23.56 37.98 -11.22
C PRO A 218 22.53 36.84 -11.27
N PHE A 219 22.86 35.72 -11.92
CA PHE A 219 22.00 34.54 -12.06
C PHE A 219 22.33 33.50 -10.98
N ARG A 220 21.31 32.76 -10.52
CA ARG A 220 21.42 31.85 -9.36
C ARG A 220 21.47 30.37 -9.72
N ALA A 221 21.66 30.05 -11.01
CA ALA A 221 21.66 28.69 -11.54
C ALA A 221 20.42 27.87 -11.15
N LEU A 222 20.56 26.93 -10.23
CA LEU A 222 19.45 26.08 -9.74
C LEU A 222 18.97 26.47 -8.34
N GLU A 223 19.61 27.45 -7.72
CA GLU A 223 19.21 27.97 -6.42
C GLU A 223 18.03 28.93 -6.57
N PRO A 224 17.06 28.91 -5.64
CA PRO A 224 16.04 29.95 -5.61
C PRO A 224 16.65 31.31 -5.24
N PHE A 225 16.11 32.39 -5.79
CA PHE A 225 16.42 33.74 -5.29
C PHE A 225 15.93 33.91 -3.85
N GLU A 226 16.81 34.40 -2.98
CA GLU A 226 16.55 34.67 -1.57
C GLU A 226 16.30 36.16 -1.30
N GLU A 227 15.93 36.53 -0.06
CA GLU A 227 15.70 37.94 0.33
C GLU A 227 16.88 38.87 -0.02
N ARG A 228 18.13 38.38 0.08
CA ARG A 228 19.35 39.14 -0.27
C ARG A 228 19.48 39.42 -1.77
N ASP A 229 18.88 38.59 -2.61
CA ASP A 229 18.97 38.69 -4.06
C ASP A 229 17.86 39.58 -4.65
N ALA A 230 17.06 40.25 -3.81
CA ALA A 230 15.92 41.07 -4.23
C ALA A 230 16.26 42.15 -5.27
N ARG A 231 17.51 42.63 -5.29
CA ARG A 231 17.99 43.60 -6.29
C ARG A 231 18.20 43.00 -7.68
N LEU A 232 18.38 41.69 -7.77
CA LEU A 232 18.60 40.92 -8.99
C LEU A 232 17.30 40.27 -9.49
N PHE A 233 16.26 40.24 -8.66
CA PHE A 233 14.96 39.62 -8.96
C PHE A 233 14.04 40.56 -9.74
N HIS A 234 13.81 40.25 -11.02
CA HIS A 234 13.04 41.09 -11.95
C HIS A 234 11.93 40.33 -12.68
N GLY A 235 10.96 41.08 -13.23
CA GLY A 235 9.87 40.52 -14.04
C GLY A 235 8.70 39.97 -13.23
N ARG A 236 8.71 40.14 -11.90
CA ARG A 236 7.65 39.66 -10.99
C ARG A 236 7.23 40.73 -9.97
N GLU A 237 7.46 41.99 -10.30
CA GLU A 237 7.19 43.11 -9.41
C GLU A 237 5.69 43.28 -9.11
N GLU A 238 4.82 43.05 -10.10
CA GLU A 238 3.36 43.17 -9.94
C GLU A 238 2.75 42.04 -9.09
N PRO A 239 3.04 40.74 -9.35
CA PRO A 239 2.57 39.67 -8.48
C PRO A 239 3.05 39.82 -7.03
N ALA A 240 4.31 40.22 -6.83
CA ALA A 240 4.86 40.42 -5.50
C ALA A 240 4.16 41.56 -4.74
N ARG A 241 3.84 42.67 -5.42
CA ARG A 241 3.04 43.76 -4.83
C ARG A 241 1.65 43.28 -4.45
N ARG A 242 0.97 42.51 -5.30
CA ARG A 242 -0.37 41.97 -5.00
C ARG A 242 -0.38 41.03 -3.80
N ILE A 243 0.65 40.19 -3.63
CA ILE A 243 0.79 39.34 -2.44
C ILE A 243 0.89 40.20 -1.19
N VAL A 244 1.72 41.25 -1.21
CA VAL A 244 1.86 42.19 -0.09
C VAL A 244 0.54 42.90 0.23
N ASP A 245 -0.19 43.36 -0.80
CA ASP A 245 -1.49 44.02 -0.63
C ASP A 245 -2.50 43.06 0.02
N LEU A 246 -2.59 41.82 -0.48
CA LEU A 246 -3.49 40.81 0.08
C LEU A 246 -3.16 40.45 1.54
N LEU A 247 -1.87 40.43 1.94
CA LEU A 247 -1.48 40.19 3.33
C LEU A 247 -1.94 41.28 4.29
N GLY A 248 -2.25 42.47 3.76
CA GLY A 248 -2.90 43.54 4.51
C GLY A 248 -4.34 43.19 4.93
N TYR A 249 -5.05 42.40 4.11
CA TYR A 249 -6.49 42.14 4.28
C TYR A 249 -6.80 40.73 4.75
N ALA A 250 -6.06 39.72 4.29
CA ALA A 250 -6.32 38.32 4.57
C ALA A 250 -5.40 37.79 5.70
N PRO A 251 -5.93 36.98 6.64
CA PRO A 251 -5.12 36.38 7.69
C PRO A 251 -4.18 35.27 7.18
N ALA A 252 -4.53 34.65 6.05
CA ALA A 252 -3.72 33.62 5.42
C ALA A 252 -3.81 33.72 3.90
N ILE A 253 -2.71 33.41 3.21
CA ILE A 253 -2.62 33.33 1.75
C ILE A 253 -1.83 32.08 1.36
N SER A 254 -2.26 31.42 0.31
CA SER A 254 -1.59 30.24 -0.22
C SER A 254 -1.24 30.46 -1.69
N LEU A 255 0.05 30.52 -2.00
CA LEU A 255 0.57 30.67 -3.36
C LEU A 255 0.56 29.30 -4.05
N VAL A 256 -0.29 29.14 -5.07
CA VAL A 256 -0.47 27.86 -5.76
C VAL A 256 0.00 27.96 -7.21
N GLY A 257 0.82 27.02 -7.66
CA GLY A 257 1.26 26.98 -9.06
C GLY A 257 2.12 25.75 -9.38
N PRO A 258 2.38 25.48 -10.68
CA PRO A 258 3.21 24.35 -11.11
C PRO A 258 4.63 24.36 -10.51
N SER A 259 5.33 23.22 -10.56
CA SER A 259 6.75 23.19 -10.14
C SER A 259 7.61 24.06 -11.07
N GLY A 260 8.63 24.72 -10.50
CA GLY A 260 9.56 25.57 -11.24
C GLY A 260 8.98 26.88 -11.81
N CYS A 261 7.78 27.33 -11.41
CA CYS A 261 7.23 28.63 -11.83
C CYS A 261 7.72 29.84 -11.00
N GLY A 262 8.64 29.60 -10.05
CA GLY A 262 9.28 30.64 -9.23
C GLY A 262 8.51 31.05 -7.98
N LYS A 263 7.67 30.18 -7.38
CA LYS A 263 6.88 30.49 -6.17
C LYS A 263 7.77 30.94 -4.99
N SER A 264 8.79 30.15 -4.65
CA SER A 264 9.71 30.45 -3.56
C SER A 264 10.47 31.75 -3.81
N SER A 265 10.99 31.97 -5.02
CA SER A 265 11.66 33.22 -5.39
C SER A 265 10.73 34.44 -5.38
N LEU A 266 9.49 34.30 -5.87
CA LEU A 266 8.47 35.34 -5.80
C LEU A 266 8.17 35.74 -4.35
N LEU A 267 8.16 34.76 -3.44
CA LEU A 267 7.94 35.00 -2.03
C LEU A 267 9.17 35.65 -1.38
N HIS A 268 10.32 34.98 -1.39
CA HIS A 268 11.53 35.38 -0.67
C HIS A 268 12.23 36.58 -1.28
N ALA A 269 12.43 36.65 -2.59
CA ALA A 269 13.11 37.80 -3.23
C ALA A 269 12.12 38.90 -3.65
N GLY A 270 10.84 38.54 -3.88
CA GLY A 270 9.80 39.49 -4.27
C GLY A 270 9.04 40.08 -3.08
N ALA A 271 8.25 39.28 -2.38
CA ALA A 271 7.26 39.77 -1.42
C ALA A 271 7.85 40.10 -0.04
N LEU A 272 8.66 39.21 0.55
CA LEU A 272 9.20 39.38 1.91
C LEU A 272 10.07 40.64 2.09
N PRO A 273 10.94 41.05 1.14
CA PRO A 273 11.77 42.23 1.30
C PRO A 273 10.94 43.51 1.41
N ARG A 274 9.77 43.54 0.75
CA ARG A 274 8.80 44.65 0.85
C ARG A 274 8.09 44.69 2.21
N LEU A 275 8.04 43.56 2.93
CA LEU A 275 7.40 43.45 4.25
C LEU A 275 8.36 43.68 5.42
N ARG A 276 9.65 43.32 5.28
CA ARG A 276 10.67 43.48 6.33
C ARG A 276 10.85 44.93 6.82
N GLY A 277 10.53 45.91 5.98
CA GLY A 277 10.56 47.34 6.35
C GLY A 277 9.44 47.77 7.32
N ARG A 278 8.45 46.90 7.60
CA ARG A 278 7.33 47.22 8.48
C ARG A 278 7.70 47.06 9.95
N ARG A 279 7.50 48.14 10.73
CA ARG A 279 7.80 48.15 12.16
C ARG A 279 6.89 47.24 12.97
N ASP A 280 5.64 47.03 12.55
CA ASP A 280 4.60 46.27 13.24
C ASP A 280 4.66 44.75 13.02
N LEU A 281 5.49 44.28 12.09
CA LEU A 281 5.50 42.88 11.64
C LEU A 281 6.83 42.18 11.96
N GLU A 282 6.74 40.97 12.48
CA GLU A 282 7.83 39.99 12.55
C GLU A 282 7.61 38.90 11.49
N ILE A 283 8.68 38.41 10.86
CA ILE A 283 8.58 37.41 9.78
C ILE A 283 9.48 36.23 10.08
N VAL A 284 8.89 35.04 10.06
CA VAL A 284 9.56 33.74 10.24
C VAL A 284 9.21 32.85 9.04
N ALA A 285 10.22 32.31 8.38
CA ALA A 285 10.05 31.37 7.28
C ALA A 285 10.62 30.00 7.63
N PHE A 286 9.95 28.94 7.19
CA PHE A 286 10.40 27.57 7.33
C PHE A 286 9.92 26.73 6.14
N ARG A 287 10.60 25.62 5.89
CA ARG A 287 10.19 24.62 4.90
C ARG A 287 9.82 23.33 5.65
N PRO A 288 8.57 22.82 5.54
CA PRO A 288 8.09 21.72 6.37
C PRO A 288 8.88 20.41 6.27
N GLY A 289 9.41 20.05 5.10
CA GLY A 289 10.24 18.86 4.92
C GLY A 289 11.74 19.12 5.04
N GLN A 290 12.15 20.36 5.33
CA GLN A 290 13.56 20.67 5.55
C GLN A 290 14.05 19.84 6.75
N LEU A 291 15.23 19.25 6.59
CA LEU A 291 15.97 18.58 7.67
C LEU A 291 15.42 17.20 8.05
N GLY A 292 14.63 16.51 7.22
CA GLY A 292 14.10 15.16 7.56
C GLY A 292 13.22 15.14 8.82
N ARG A 293 12.77 16.32 9.27
CA ARG A 293 12.07 16.51 10.54
C ARG A 293 10.56 16.43 10.36
N SER A 294 9.93 16.15 11.49
CA SER A 294 8.58 16.57 11.83
C SER A 294 8.31 18.03 11.33
N PRO A 295 7.32 18.27 10.45
CA PRO A 295 6.89 19.60 10.03
C PRO A 295 6.64 20.58 11.18
N LEU A 296 6.16 20.07 12.32
CA LEU A 296 5.93 20.89 13.51
C LEU A 296 7.24 21.31 14.18
N THR A 297 8.24 20.43 14.23
CA THR A 297 9.59 20.78 14.70
C THR A 297 10.25 21.83 13.78
N ALA A 298 10.04 21.75 12.46
CA ALA A 298 10.56 22.75 11.52
C ALA A 298 10.02 24.17 11.82
N LEU A 299 8.71 24.29 12.09
CA LEU A 299 8.10 25.55 12.53
C LEU A 299 8.73 26.08 13.83
N VAL A 300 8.86 25.20 14.83
CA VAL A 300 9.41 25.56 16.15
C VAL A 300 10.84 26.07 16.06
N LEU A 301 11.69 25.43 15.25
CA LEU A 301 13.07 25.87 15.02
C LEU A 301 13.13 27.26 14.40
N ALA A 302 12.21 27.57 13.49
CA ALA A 302 12.17 28.88 12.87
C ALA A 302 11.72 29.97 13.86
N LEU A 303 10.88 29.62 14.85
CA LEU A 303 10.44 30.52 15.91
C LEU A 303 11.50 30.74 17.01
N LEU A 304 12.29 29.72 17.34
CA LEU A 304 13.21 29.73 18.49
C LEU A 304 14.22 30.90 18.49
N PRO A 305 14.91 31.23 17.38
CA PRO A 305 15.84 32.37 17.33
C PRO A 305 15.19 33.71 17.64
N ARG A 306 13.89 33.84 17.36
CA ARG A 306 13.10 35.06 17.63
C ARG A 306 12.49 35.06 19.02
N LEU A 307 12.20 33.88 19.57
CA LEU A 307 11.65 33.75 20.91
C LEU A 307 12.73 33.92 22.00
N GLU A 308 13.92 33.33 21.79
CA GLU A 308 15.02 33.33 22.76
C GLU A 308 16.35 33.78 22.10
N PRO A 309 16.46 35.06 21.69
CA PRO A 309 17.63 35.59 21.00
C PRO A 309 18.91 35.55 21.85
N ASP A 310 18.80 35.57 23.17
CA ASP A 310 19.95 35.61 24.09
C ASP A 310 20.55 34.22 24.38
N LEU A 311 19.85 33.15 24.03
CA LEU A 311 20.36 31.79 24.19
C LEU A 311 21.34 31.44 23.07
N THR A 312 22.41 30.73 23.44
CA THR A 312 23.29 30.08 22.47
C THR A 312 22.53 29.06 21.64
N GLU A 313 23.00 28.77 20.44
CA GLU A 313 22.36 27.80 19.54
C GLU A 313 22.15 26.43 20.22
N THR A 314 23.16 25.95 20.94
CA THR A 314 23.07 24.72 21.74
C THR A 314 21.98 24.77 22.82
N ALA A 315 21.81 25.91 23.49
CA ALA A 315 20.78 26.07 24.52
C ALA A 315 19.37 26.10 23.92
N ARG A 316 19.19 26.75 22.76
CA ARG A 316 17.92 26.74 22.02
C ARG A 316 17.54 25.34 21.58
N LEU A 317 18.50 24.57 21.06
CA LEU A 317 18.29 23.19 20.62
C LEU A 317 17.93 22.24 21.78
N THR A 318 18.40 22.53 23.00
CA THR A 318 18.02 21.79 24.21
C THR A 318 16.55 22.02 24.59
N GLY A 319 16.04 23.24 24.41
CA GLY A 319 14.64 23.60 24.69
C GLY A 319 13.64 23.14 23.62
N LEU A 320 14.12 22.66 22.48
CA LEU A 320 13.31 22.31 21.30
C LEU A 320 12.17 21.31 21.59
N PRO A 321 12.38 20.19 22.33
CA PRO A 321 11.31 19.22 22.57
C PRO A 321 10.14 19.81 23.37
N GLY A 322 10.45 20.60 24.41
CA GLY A 322 9.43 21.23 25.24
C GLY A 322 8.57 22.24 24.47
N LEU A 323 9.19 23.06 23.61
CA LEU A 323 8.43 24.00 22.78
C LEU A 323 7.59 23.28 21.71
N THR A 324 8.13 22.18 21.15
CA THR A 324 7.41 21.33 20.19
C THR A 324 6.15 20.73 20.82
N ASP A 325 6.23 20.23 22.06
CA ASP A 325 5.07 19.69 22.77
C ASP A 325 4.02 20.76 23.12
N LEU A 326 4.45 21.99 23.45
CA LEU A 326 3.53 23.11 23.67
C LEU A 326 2.76 23.48 22.39
N VAL A 327 3.45 23.57 21.24
CA VAL A 327 2.81 23.84 19.95
C VAL A 327 1.88 22.69 19.56
N ARG A 328 2.30 21.43 19.76
CA ARG A 328 1.49 20.23 19.49
C ARG A 328 0.21 20.17 20.32
N THR A 329 0.23 20.68 21.55
CA THR A 329 -0.94 20.77 22.43
C THR A 329 -1.81 22.02 22.20
N GLY A 330 -1.52 22.79 21.13
CA GLY A 330 -2.33 23.93 20.70
C GLY A 330 -1.96 25.27 21.34
N GLN A 331 -0.81 25.37 22.02
CA GLN A 331 -0.37 26.60 22.69
C GLN A 331 0.47 27.55 21.81
N LEU A 332 0.44 27.38 20.49
CA LEU A 332 1.07 28.34 19.58
C LEU A 332 0.68 29.81 19.86
N PRO A 333 -0.59 30.17 20.18
CA PRO A 333 -0.96 31.56 20.43
C PRO A 333 -0.14 32.21 21.56
N ALA A 334 0.07 31.48 22.66
CA ALA A 334 0.88 31.95 23.78
C ALA A 334 2.36 32.12 23.41
N VAL A 335 2.89 31.23 22.55
CA VAL A 335 4.24 31.36 22.00
C VAL A 335 4.35 32.60 21.11
N VAL A 336 3.35 32.85 20.28
CA VAL A 336 3.29 34.03 19.39
C VAL A 336 3.22 35.32 20.21
N ASP A 337 2.36 35.39 21.23
CA ASP A 337 2.24 36.58 22.08
C ASP A 337 3.56 36.89 22.78
N ARG A 338 4.20 35.88 23.39
CA ARG A 338 5.51 36.06 24.04
C ARG A 338 6.60 36.48 23.05
N LEU A 339 6.61 35.91 21.85
CA LEU A 339 7.55 36.29 20.78
C LEU A 339 7.34 37.75 20.38
N LEU A 340 6.10 38.17 20.17
CA LEU A 340 5.76 39.52 19.75
C LEU A 340 6.05 40.56 20.84
N GLU A 341 5.78 40.24 22.11
CA GLU A 341 6.16 41.07 23.25
C GLU A 341 7.67 41.27 23.33
N ARG A 342 8.44 40.18 23.17
CA ARG A 342 9.92 40.24 23.20
C ARG A 342 10.51 41.01 22.03
N GLN A 343 9.95 40.86 20.84
CA GLN A 343 10.42 41.56 19.64
C GLN A 343 9.87 43.00 19.54
N GLY A 344 8.92 43.38 20.39
CA GLY A 344 8.25 44.68 20.32
C GLY A 344 7.44 44.85 19.03
N LYS A 345 6.74 43.81 18.61
CA LYS A 345 5.99 43.72 17.33
C LYS A 345 4.51 43.47 17.57
N ASP A 346 3.67 43.83 16.60
CA ASP A 346 2.22 43.68 16.73
C ASP A 346 1.70 42.38 16.12
N ARG A 347 2.35 41.89 15.06
CA ARG A 347 1.92 40.73 14.28
C ARG A 347 3.09 39.84 13.88
N LEU A 348 2.83 38.54 13.78
CA LEU A 348 3.78 37.54 13.29
C LEU A 348 3.29 37.00 11.94
N LEU A 349 4.12 37.07 10.91
CA LEU A 349 3.93 36.36 9.66
C LEU A 349 4.78 35.09 9.65
N VAL A 350 4.11 33.95 9.58
CA VAL A 350 4.73 32.64 9.36
C VAL A 350 4.62 32.26 7.89
N VAL A 351 5.77 31.98 7.27
CA VAL A 351 5.89 31.54 5.89
C VAL A 351 6.23 30.05 5.89
N ALA A 352 5.35 29.22 5.36
CA ALA A 352 5.59 27.80 5.12
C ALA A 352 5.85 27.57 3.62
N ASP A 353 7.11 27.57 3.22
CA ASP A 353 7.52 27.36 1.82
C ASP A 353 7.60 25.87 1.49
N GLN A 354 7.22 25.48 0.28
CA GLN A 354 7.10 24.09 -0.20
C GLN A 354 6.22 23.24 0.73
N PHE A 355 5.00 23.72 0.99
CA PHE A 355 4.08 23.07 1.91
C PHE A 355 3.67 21.66 1.48
N GLU A 356 3.81 21.32 0.19
CA GLU A 356 3.62 19.95 -0.30
C GLU A 356 4.44 18.91 0.47
N GLU A 357 5.61 19.28 1.00
CA GLU A 357 6.45 18.37 1.78
C GLU A 357 5.79 17.94 3.09
N ALA A 358 4.97 18.80 3.70
CA ALA A 358 4.20 18.43 4.88
C ALA A 358 3.16 17.33 4.57
N LEU A 359 2.76 17.18 3.30
CA LEU A 359 1.76 16.21 2.86
C LEU A 359 2.39 14.87 2.45
N ILE A 360 3.71 14.81 2.25
CA ILE A 360 4.43 13.61 1.80
C ILE A 360 5.03 12.90 3.01
N GLY A 361 4.57 11.69 3.30
CA GLY A 361 5.20 10.81 4.31
C GLY A 361 5.01 11.22 5.78
N THR A 362 4.37 12.35 6.08
CA THR A 362 4.09 12.82 7.45
C THR A 362 2.99 12.00 8.13
N GLU A 363 3.17 11.71 9.42
CA GLU A 363 2.13 11.06 10.23
C GLU A 363 0.90 11.95 10.40
N ARG A 364 -0.30 11.33 10.33
CA ARG A 364 -1.57 12.06 10.35
C ARG A 364 -1.74 12.97 11.57
N ALA A 365 -1.40 12.47 12.76
CA ALA A 365 -1.50 13.22 14.00
C ALA A 365 -0.61 14.48 14.01
N GLU A 366 0.53 14.41 13.31
CA GLU A 366 1.46 15.51 13.23
C GLU A 366 1.00 16.58 12.24
N LEU A 367 0.48 16.15 11.09
CA LEU A 367 -0.14 17.03 10.12
C LEU A 367 -1.37 17.74 10.70
N ASP A 368 -2.19 17.03 11.49
CA ASP A 368 -3.32 17.62 12.22
C ASP A 368 -2.85 18.68 13.23
N ALA A 369 -1.74 18.45 13.95
CA ALA A 369 -1.17 19.42 14.88
C ALA A 369 -0.61 20.67 14.18
N LEU A 370 0.09 20.49 13.04
CA LEU A 370 0.56 21.61 12.21
C LEU A 370 -0.62 22.41 11.65
N ALA A 371 -1.66 21.72 11.17
CA ALA A 371 -2.86 22.35 10.65
C ALA A 371 -3.59 23.17 11.73
N ALA A 372 -3.69 22.65 12.96
CA ALA A 372 -4.25 23.38 14.09
C ALA A 372 -3.41 24.62 14.45
N ALA A 373 -2.09 24.49 14.44
CA ALA A 373 -1.15 25.58 14.69
C ALA A 373 -1.31 26.71 13.65
N LEU A 374 -1.20 26.41 12.35
CA LEU A 374 -1.35 27.40 11.28
C LEU A 374 -2.78 27.94 11.18
N GLY A 375 -3.78 27.10 11.43
CA GLY A 375 -5.20 27.45 11.44
C GLY A 375 -5.56 28.52 12.47
N HIS A 376 -4.72 28.72 13.49
CA HIS A 376 -4.91 29.82 14.45
C HIS A 376 -4.89 31.21 13.80
N ALA A 377 -4.24 31.37 12.63
CA ALA A 377 -4.29 32.63 11.88
C ALA A 377 -5.71 33.03 11.49
N LEU A 378 -6.62 32.07 11.31
CA LEU A 378 -8.00 32.29 10.88
C LEU A 378 -8.93 32.71 12.03
N GLN A 379 -8.48 32.66 13.28
CA GLN A 379 -9.29 33.05 14.42
C GLN A 379 -9.48 34.58 14.47
N PRO A 380 -10.67 35.09 14.84
CA PRO A 380 -10.89 36.52 15.02
C PRO A 380 -9.90 37.13 16.02
N GLY A 381 -9.29 38.26 15.67
CA GLY A 381 -8.30 38.94 16.52
C GLY A 381 -6.92 38.28 16.56
N SER A 382 -6.68 37.20 15.82
CA SER A 382 -5.36 36.56 15.75
C SER A 382 -4.28 37.52 15.28
N ARG A 383 -3.15 37.51 16.00
CA ARG A 383 -1.92 38.26 15.64
C ARG A 383 -1.02 37.48 14.68
N LEU A 384 -1.38 36.22 14.40
CA LEU A 384 -0.69 35.35 13.46
C LEU A 384 -1.22 35.59 12.03
N ARG A 385 -0.30 35.65 11.07
CA ARG A 385 -0.54 35.64 9.63
C ARG A 385 0.21 34.47 9.02
N VAL A 386 -0.36 33.84 8.00
CA VAL A 386 0.26 32.67 7.37
C VAL A 386 0.37 32.87 5.86
N VAL A 387 1.55 32.63 5.32
CA VAL A 387 1.73 32.42 3.88
C VAL A 387 2.19 31.00 3.66
N THR A 388 1.55 30.28 2.75
CA THR A 388 2.04 28.99 2.29
C THR A 388 2.39 29.06 0.80
N THR A 389 3.35 28.26 0.36
CA THR A 389 3.50 27.95 -1.07
C THR A 389 3.15 26.49 -1.28
N LEU A 390 2.43 26.18 -2.35
CA LEU A 390 1.96 24.82 -2.65
C LEU A 390 2.02 24.55 -4.15
N ARG A 391 2.48 23.36 -4.53
CA ARG A 391 2.31 22.85 -5.90
C ARG A 391 0.84 22.61 -6.24
N ALA A 392 0.44 22.93 -7.47
CA ALA A 392 -0.95 22.77 -7.92
C ALA A 392 -1.50 21.34 -7.73
N ASP A 393 -0.68 20.32 -7.99
CA ASP A 393 -1.05 18.90 -7.86
C ASP A 393 -1.32 18.49 -6.40
N PHE A 394 -0.78 19.24 -5.44
CA PHE A 394 -0.95 19.00 -4.01
C PHE A 394 -2.12 19.79 -3.39
N LEU A 395 -2.79 20.65 -4.16
CA LEU A 395 -3.97 21.38 -3.70
C LEU A 395 -5.10 20.42 -3.33
N THR A 396 -5.34 19.40 -4.15
CA THR A 396 -6.39 18.41 -3.88
C THR A 396 -6.13 17.64 -2.58
N PRO A 397 -4.95 17.03 -2.35
CA PRO A 397 -4.61 16.45 -1.04
C PRO A 397 -4.78 17.42 0.15
N ALA A 398 -4.36 18.68 -0.01
CA ALA A 398 -4.49 19.69 1.05
C ALA A 398 -5.97 20.00 1.39
N LEU A 399 -6.84 20.07 0.37
CA LEU A 399 -8.28 20.31 0.54
C LEU A 399 -9.04 19.12 1.16
N HIS A 400 -8.53 17.89 1.02
CA HIS A 400 -9.11 16.71 1.68
C HIS A 400 -8.82 16.68 3.19
N HIS A 401 -7.87 17.48 3.68
CA HIS A 401 -7.52 17.54 5.09
C HIS A 401 -8.39 18.58 5.83
N PRO A 402 -9.26 18.19 6.80
CA PRO A 402 -10.22 19.11 7.42
C PRO A 402 -9.58 20.33 8.11
N GLY A 403 -8.42 20.16 8.75
CA GLY A 403 -7.70 21.27 9.39
C GLY A 403 -6.99 22.22 8.42
N LEU A 404 -6.68 21.77 7.20
CA LEU A 404 -5.93 22.57 6.22
C LEU A 404 -6.84 23.23 5.19
N ALA A 405 -7.95 22.57 4.82
CA ALA A 405 -8.90 23.11 3.84
C ALA A 405 -9.28 24.59 4.07
N PRO A 406 -9.48 25.08 5.31
CA PRO A 406 -9.75 26.51 5.54
C PRO A 406 -8.61 27.47 5.14
N LEU A 407 -7.34 27.03 5.24
CA LEU A 407 -6.16 27.81 4.84
C LEU A 407 -6.01 27.88 3.31
N PHE A 408 -6.56 26.89 2.60
CA PHE A 408 -6.52 26.78 1.13
C PHE A 408 -7.87 27.11 0.47
N ALA A 409 -8.76 27.79 1.19
CA ALA A 409 -10.09 28.14 0.68
C ALA A 409 -10.06 29.37 -0.24
N GLY A 410 -10.80 29.27 -1.36
CA GLY A 410 -11.20 30.33 -2.29
C GLY A 410 -10.39 31.63 -2.30
N ASP A 411 -10.83 32.61 -1.52
CA ASP A 411 -10.31 33.98 -1.47
C ASP A 411 -8.87 34.11 -0.96
N ARG A 412 -8.30 33.03 -0.40
CA ARG A 412 -6.93 32.95 0.10
C ARG A 412 -5.95 32.37 -0.91
N LEU A 413 -6.41 31.87 -2.05
CA LEU A 413 -5.56 31.29 -3.08
C LEU A 413 -5.00 32.39 -3.99
N PHE A 414 -3.67 32.46 -4.09
CA PHE A 414 -2.98 33.28 -5.08
C PHE A 414 -2.35 32.37 -6.13
N THR A 415 -2.89 32.36 -7.35
CA THR A 415 -2.38 31.50 -8.41
C THR A 415 -1.16 32.13 -9.09
N VAL A 416 -0.04 31.42 -9.07
CA VAL A 416 1.20 31.83 -9.76
C VAL A 416 1.23 31.16 -11.13
N GLY A 417 0.85 31.95 -12.14
CA GLY A 417 0.91 31.52 -13.55
C GLY A 417 2.32 31.54 -14.11
N ALA A 418 2.46 31.08 -15.36
CA ALA A 418 3.70 31.16 -16.10
C ALA A 418 4.06 32.64 -16.39
N MET A 419 5.35 32.97 -16.47
CA MET A 419 5.78 34.34 -16.81
C MET A 419 5.38 34.71 -18.24
N SER A 420 4.96 35.96 -18.45
CA SER A 420 4.79 36.51 -19.81
C SER A 420 6.15 36.73 -20.48
N ASP A 421 6.18 36.94 -21.78
CA ASP A 421 7.42 37.21 -22.51
C ASP A 421 8.06 38.52 -22.05
N GLU A 422 7.27 39.53 -21.67
CA GLU A 422 7.76 40.78 -21.09
C GLU A 422 8.36 40.57 -19.69
N GLU A 423 7.70 39.77 -18.85
CA GLU A 423 8.21 39.39 -17.53
C GLU A 423 9.54 38.62 -17.66
N LEU A 424 9.62 37.64 -18.57
CA LEU A 424 10.83 36.87 -18.84
C LEU A 424 11.95 37.74 -19.40
N ARG A 425 11.65 38.60 -20.36
CA ARG A 425 12.64 39.54 -20.92
C ARG A 425 13.21 40.44 -19.83
N ALA A 426 12.36 40.97 -18.95
CA ALA A 426 12.82 41.74 -17.80
C ALA A 426 13.71 40.93 -16.87
N ALA A 427 13.39 39.66 -16.60
CA ALA A 427 14.22 38.76 -15.80
C ALA A 427 15.58 38.44 -16.45
N ILE A 428 15.66 38.40 -17.78
CA ILE A 428 16.91 38.11 -18.52
C ILE A 428 17.80 39.35 -18.63
N GLU A 429 17.22 40.49 -19.02
CA GLU A 429 17.96 41.70 -19.38
C GLU A 429 18.31 42.57 -18.18
N ARG A 430 17.37 42.76 -17.25
CA ARG A 430 17.55 43.74 -16.16
C ARG A 430 18.67 43.41 -15.18
N PRO A 431 18.92 42.15 -14.79
CA PRO A 431 20.03 41.84 -13.89
C PRO A 431 21.40 42.28 -14.44
N LEU A 432 21.52 42.48 -15.76
CA LEU A 432 22.77 42.90 -16.38
C LEU A 432 22.99 44.42 -16.46
N HIS A 433 21.96 45.25 -16.28
CA HIS A 433 22.03 46.70 -16.55
C HIS A 433 23.17 47.42 -15.82
N HIS A 434 23.62 46.90 -14.68
CA HIS A 434 24.66 47.49 -13.84
C HIS A 434 25.94 46.66 -13.77
N THR A 435 26.10 45.67 -14.66
CA THR A 435 27.22 44.70 -14.59
C THR A 435 28.32 44.92 -15.63
N GLY A 436 28.10 45.79 -16.62
CA GLY A 436 29.00 45.94 -17.78
C GLY A 436 28.97 44.76 -18.77
N VAL A 437 28.27 43.67 -18.45
CA VAL A 437 28.06 42.52 -19.33
C VAL A 437 26.79 42.72 -20.16
N ARG A 438 26.82 42.33 -21.43
CA ARG A 438 25.68 42.40 -22.34
C ARG A 438 25.48 41.11 -23.11
N TYR A 439 24.26 40.90 -23.59
CA TYR A 439 23.98 39.87 -24.58
C TYR A 439 24.41 40.32 -25.97
N GLU A 440 24.85 39.36 -26.79
CA GLU A 440 24.96 39.57 -28.23
C GLU A 440 23.58 39.87 -28.83
N PRO A 441 23.46 40.78 -29.82
CA PRO A 441 22.16 41.14 -30.40
C PRO A 441 21.34 39.93 -30.87
N GLY A 442 20.05 39.92 -30.55
CA GLY A 442 19.11 38.85 -30.89
C GLY A 442 19.23 37.56 -30.05
N LEU A 443 20.21 37.46 -29.13
CA LEU A 443 20.34 36.27 -28.27
C LEU A 443 19.17 36.13 -27.29
N VAL A 444 18.69 37.24 -26.72
CA VAL A 444 17.55 37.21 -25.78
C VAL A 444 16.28 36.72 -26.47
N ASP A 445 15.95 37.27 -27.66
CA ASP A 445 14.78 36.83 -28.43
C ASP A 445 14.86 35.34 -28.78
N ARG A 446 16.07 34.87 -29.10
CA ARG A 446 16.33 33.46 -29.36
C ARG A 446 16.15 32.58 -28.13
N ILE A 447 16.68 32.99 -26.97
CA ILE A 447 16.49 32.28 -25.70
C ILE A 447 15.00 32.17 -25.37
N LEU A 448 14.24 33.26 -25.53
CA LEU A 448 12.79 33.28 -25.30
C LEU A 448 12.05 32.33 -26.26
N ALA A 449 12.41 32.32 -27.54
CA ALA A 449 11.83 31.42 -28.53
C ALA A 449 12.12 29.94 -28.21
N ASP A 450 13.35 29.62 -27.80
CA ASP A 450 13.77 28.25 -27.47
C ASP A 450 13.17 27.75 -26.14
N LEU A 451 12.83 28.64 -25.20
CA LEU A 451 12.28 28.29 -23.87
C LEU A 451 10.85 27.70 -23.93
N GLY A 452 10.04 28.12 -24.90
CA GLY A 452 8.65 27.66 -25.06
C GLY A 452 7.74 27.94 -23.86
N SER A 453 6.58 27.26 -23.82
CA SER A 453 5.48 27.51 -22.85
C SER A 453 5.31 26.41 -21.77
N GLY A 454 6.25 25.46 -21.66
CA GLY A 454 6.14 24.31 -20.75
C GLY A 454 6.41 24.62 -19.26
N PRO A 455 5.99 23.74 -18.33
CA PRO A 455 6.34 23.82 -16.91
C PRO A 455 7.85 23.62 -16.68
N GLY A 456 8.39 24.10 -15.55
CA GLY A 456 9.79 23.85 -15.18
C GLY A 456 10.86 24.66 -15.95
N ARG A 457 10.48 25.69 -16.71
CA ARG A 457 11.37 26.46 -17.59
C ARG A 457 12.30 27.46 -16.90
N LEU A 458 11.92 28.04 -15.75
CA LEU A 458 12.73 29.07 -15.10
C LEU A 458 14.07 28.54 -14.54
N PRO A 459 14.13 27.36 -13.90
CA PRO A 459 15.40 26.77 -13.49
C PRO A 459 16.34 26.48 -14.66
N LEU A 460 15.80 26.04 -15.81
CA LEU A 460 16.59 25.83 -17.04
C LEU A 460 17.14 27.15 -17.57
N LEU A 461 16.32 28.20 -17.56
CA LEU A 461 16.73 29.54 -17.94
C LEU A 461 17.86 30.06 -17.04
N GLU A 462 17.66 30.07 -15.72
CA GLU A 462 18.68 30.52 -14.75
C GLU A 462 19.99 29.74 -14.86
N PHE A 463 19.91 28.41 -15.02
CA PHE A 463 21.08 27.58 -15.24
C PHE A 463 21.81 27.97 -16.53
N THR A 464 21.06 28.15 -17.62
CA THR A 464 21.63 28.52 -18.93
C THR A 464 22.27 29.90 -18.90
N LEU A 465 21.61 30.90 -18.30
CA LEU A 465 22.16 32.25 -18.15
C LEU A 465 23.42 32.25 -17.27
N THR A 466 23.44 31.44 -16.21
CA THR A 466 24.65 31.26 -15.39
C THR A 466 25.79 30.65 -16.21
N LYS A 467 25.51 29.64 -17.03
CA LYS A 467 26.52 29.00 -17.88
C LYS A 467 26.97 29.87 -19.05
N LEU A 468 26.11 30.75 -19.56
CA LEU A 468 26.47 31.78 -20.52
C LEU A 468 27.35 32.84 -19.88
N TRP A 469 27.03 33.25 -18.65
CA TRP A 469 27.85 34.17 -17.86
C TRP A 469 29.24 33.59 -17.61
N GLU A 470 29.37 32.32 -17.25
CA GLU A 470 30.67 31.66 -17.07
C GLU A 470 31.49 31.60 -18.37
N ARG A 471 30.83 31.49 -19.54
CA ARG A 471 31.46 31.39 -20.87
C ARG A 471 31.54 32.72 -21.61
N GLN A 472 31.15 33.82 -20.97
CA GLN A 472 31.21 35.15 -21.59
C GLN A 472 32.64 35.45 -22.03
N ARG A 473 32.76 36.13 -23.17
CA ARG A 473 34.05 36.61 -23.66
C ARG A 473 33.99 38.12 -23.72
N ARG A 474 34.87 38.78 -22.96
CA ARG A 474 35.03 40.25 -22.98
C ARG A 474 33.72 41.01 -22.65
N GLY A 475 32.99 40.55 -21.64
CA GLY A 475 31.71 41.13 -21.20
C GLY A 475 30.54 40.86 -22.15
N VAL A 476 30.67 39.91 -23.08
CA VAL A 476 29.59 39.55 -24.01
C VAL A 476 29.21 38.07 -23.85
N MET A 477 27.94 37.82 -23.56
CA MET A 477 27.32 36.51 -23.65
C MET A 477 26.85 36.29 -25.09
N GLY A 478 27.50 35.36 -25.80
CA GLY A 478 27.35 35.22 -27.25
C GLY A 478 26.60 33.97 -27.73
N HIS A 479 26.12 34.01 -28.97
CA HIS A 479 25.38 32.90 -29.62
C HIS A 479 26.21 31.61 -29.68
N ALA A 480 27.52 31.72 -29.95
CA ALA A 480 28.40 30.55 -30.04
C ALA A 480 28.47 29.78 -28.70
N ALA A 481 28.51 30.49 -27.57
CA ALA A 481 28.48 29.86 -26.25
C ALA A 481 27.13 29.20 -25.97
N TYR A 482 26.03 29.85 -26.37
CA TYR A 482 24.67 29.32 -26.24
C TYR A 482 24.45 28.03 -27.04
N GLU A 483 24.95 27.96 -28.27
CA GLU A 483 24.87 26.75 -29.10
C GLU A 483 25.75 25.62 -28.54
N SER A 484 26.96 25.94 -28.07
CA SER A 484 27.84 24.94 -27.45
C SER A 484 27.27 24.33 -26.18
N LEU A 485 26.31 25.00 -25.55
CA LEU A 485 25.58 24.53 -24.38
C LEU A 485 24.41 23.61 -24.74
N GLY A 486 24.02 23.50 -26.01
CA GLY A 486 22.78 22.81 -26.39
C GLY A 486 21.52 23.68 -26.18
N ARG A 487 21.67 25.01 -26.15
CA ARG A 487 20.56 25.96 -25.91
C ARG A 487 19.90 25.75 -24.54
N VAL A 488 18.79 26.42 -24.29
CA VAL A 488 18.18 26.45 -22.94
C VAL A 488 17.59 25.11 -22.48
N ASN A 489 17.08 24.30 -23.40
CA ASN A 489 16.45 23.03 -23.05
C ASN A 489 17.49 21.93 -22.72
N ASP A 490 18.64 21.93 -23.39
CA ASP A 490 19.66 20.89 -23.20
C ASP A 490 20.86 21.36 -22.37
N ALA A 491 20.96 22.63 -21.95
CA ALA A 491 22.10 23.11 -21.15
C ALA A 491 22.31 22.32 -19.86
N LEU A 492 21.24 22.10 -19.09
CA LEU A 492 21.30 21.34 -17.84
C LEU A 492 21.63 19.85 -18.09
N VAL A 493 21.01 19.27 -19.12
CA VAL A 493 21.20 17.86 -19.50
C VAL A 493 22.63 17.62 -19.98
N THR A 494 23.15 18.51 -20.83
CA THR A 494 24.53 18.47 -21.35
C THR A 494 25.53 18.58 -20.21
N HIS A 495 25.31 19.47 -19.24
CA HIS A 495 26.14 19.57 -18.04
C HIS A 495 26.10 18.29 -17.19
N ALA A 496 24.90 17.73 -16.96
CA ALA A 496 24.75 16.48 -16.22
C ALA A 496 25.44 15.29 -16.90
N GLU A 497 25.31 15.16 -18.22
CA GLU A 497 25.97 14.11 -19.01
C GLU A 497 27.50 14.30 -19.06
N GLN A 498 27.99 15.54 -19.14
CA GLN A 498 29.43 15.83 -19.05
C GLN A 498 30.02 15.42 -17.70
N ILE A 499 29.29 15.65 -16.60
CA ILE A 499 29.72 15.20 -15.27
C ILE A 499 29.66 13.68 -15.17
N TRP A 500 28.59 13.07 -15.68
CA TRP A 500 28.44 11.61 -15.68
C TRP A 500 29.59 10.92 -16.43
N THR A 501 29.95 11.43 -17.61
CA THR A 501 30.97 10.83 -18.48
C THR A 501 32.41 11.22 -18.13
N GLY A 502 32.64 12.47 -17.73
CA GLY A 502 33.98 13.01 -17.52
C GLY A 502 34.43 13.05 -16.05
N ALA A 503 33.50 13.21 -15.12
CA ALA A 503 33.82 13.39 -13.70
C ALA A 503 33.58 12.15 -12.86
N LEU A 504 33.00 11.06 -13.39
CA LEU A 504 32.81 9.78 -12.69
C LEU A 504 33.42 8.63 -13.51
N THR A 505 34.04 7.67 -12.83
CA THR A 505 34.55 6.44 -13.48
C THR A 505 33.43 5.41 -13.70
N GLU A 506 33.63 4.45 -14.60
CA GLU A 506 32.66 3.37 -14.87
C GLU A 506 32.32 2.54 -13.62
N GLU A 507 33.28 2.34 -12.71
CA GLU A 507 33.03 1.65 -11.44
C GLU A 507 32.12 2.49 -10.52
N GLU A 508 32.27 3.81 -10.54
CA GLU A 508 31.51 4.76 -9.73
C GLU A 508 30.10 5.03 -10.27
N HIS A 509 29.84 4.76 -11.56
CA HIS A 509 28.51 4.93 -12.17
C HIS A 509 27.44 4.13 -11.44
N ARG A 510 27.76 2.93 -10.93
CA ARG A 510 26.81 2.12 -10.16
C ARG A 510 26.40 2.82 -8.87
N ALA A 511 27.37 3.26 -8.07
CA ALA A 511 27.09 3.92 -6.80
C ALA A 511 26.47 5.32 -7.00
N ALA A 512 26.83 6.03 -8.07
CA ALA A 512 26.20 7.29 -8.47
C ALA A 512 24.73 7.09 -8.88
N ARG A 513 24.41 6.05 -9.66
CA ARG A 513 23.02 5.69 -9.99
C ARG A 513 22.20 5.45 -8.73
N THR A 514 22.69 4.60 -7.82
CA THR A 514 21.98 4.30 -6.57
C THR A 514 21.75 5.57 -5.75
N LEU A 515 22.77 6.43 -5.59
CA LEU A 515 22.64 7.71 -4.90
C LEU A 515 21.56 8.60 -5.53
N LEU A 516 21.62 8.83 -6.85
CA LEU A 516 20.70 9.74 -7.53
C LEU A 516 19.24 9.28 -7.45
N VAL A 517 18.98 7.98 -7.52
CA VAL A 517 17.63 7.41 -7.35
C VAL A 517 17.15 7.54 -5.90
N GLN A 518 18.04 7.43 -4.90
CA GLN A 518 17.72 7.59 -3.48
C GLN A 518 17.40 9.05 -3.09
N LEU A 519 17.87 10.02 -3.88
CA LEU A 519 17.59 11.46 -3.71
C LEU A 519 16.24 11.90 -4.31
N ALA A 520 15.39 10.96 -4.70
CA ALA A 520 14.05 11.22 -5.20
C ALA A 520 12.99 10.36 -4.49
N HIS A 521 11.83 10.97 -4.26
CA HIS A 521 10.62 10.29 -3.79
C HIS A 521 9.79 9.83 -4.99
N PRO A 522 9.36 8.56 -5.02
CA PRO A 522 8.40 8.07 -6.00
C PRO A 522 7.04 8.70 -5.73
N GLY A 523 6.55 9.50 -6.67
CA GLY A 523 5.17 9.94 -6.65
C GLY A 523 4.21 8.76 -6.78
N ASP A 524 2.95 8.96 -6.39
CA ASP A 524 1.87 7.96 -6.43
C ASP A 524 1.32 7.69 -7.85
N GLY A 525 2.10 8.04 -8.88
CA GLY A 525 1.72 7.97 -10.29
C GLY A 525 0.81 9.11 -10.78
N ARG A 526 0.17 9.85 -9.87
CA ARG A 526 -0.57 11.09 -10.19
C ARG A 526 0.30 12.32 -9.95
N VAL A 527 1.19 12.24 -8.98
CA VAL A 527 2.17 13.29 -8.65
C VAL A 527 3.51 12.95 -9.30
N GLU A 528 4.16 13.94 -9.92
CA GLU A 528 5.52 13.78 -10.45
C GLU A 528 6.55 13.53 -9.32
N PRO A 529 7.66 12.82 -9.58
CA PRO A 529 8.71 12.59 -8.60
C PRO A 529 9.20 13.91 -7.97
N THR A 530 9.33 13.91 -6.65
CA THR A 530 9.86 15.06 -5.89
C THR A 530 11.25 14.75 -5.35
N ARG A 531 11.99 15.79 -4.96
CA ARG A 531 13.29 15.61 -4.32
C ARG A 531 13.16 14.97 -2.95
N ARG A 532 14.21 14.26 -2.55
CA ARG A 532 14.40 13.72 -1.21
C ARG A 532 15.73 14.18 -0.66
N THR A 533 15.71 14.69 0.56
CA THR A 533 16.92 14.98 1.33
C THR A 533 17.38 13.70 2.01
N LEU A 534 18.69 13.43 1.95
CA LEU A 534 19.36 12.26 2.52
C LEU A 534 20.40 12.72 3.53
N THR A 535 20.47 12.06 4.69
CA THR A 535 21.51 12.32 5.70
C THR A 535 22.79 11.55 5.41
N ARG A 536 23.90 12.02 6.01
CA ARG A 536 25.18 11.30 5.98
C ARG A 536 25.08 9.87 6.50
N SER A 537 24.32 9.62 7.57
CA SER A 537 24.16 8.29 8.18
C SER A 537 23.31 7.35 7.35
N GLU A 538 22.44 7.88 6.51
CA GLU A 538 21.67 7.09 5.54
C GLU A 538 22.51 6.59 4.37
N LEU A 539 23.65 7.23 4.10
CA LEU A 539 24.48 6.92 2.94
C LEU A 539 25.71 6.08 3.31
N PRO A 540 25.96 4.96 2.60
CA PRO A 540 27.23 4.25 2.65
C PRO A 540 28.42 5.19 2.37
N PRO A 541 29.61 4.94 2.96
CA PRO A 541 30.79 5.81 2.79
C PRO A 541 31.18 6.08 1.33
N GLU A 542 30.97 5.10 0.45
CA GLU A 542 31.24 5.22 -1.00
C GLU A 542 30.28 6.22 -1.67
N GLN A 543 28.97 6.09 -1.42
CA GLN A 543 27.96 6.99 -1.95
C GLN A 543 28.14 8.42 -1.43
N TRP A 544 28.56 8.58 -0.17
CA TRP A 544 28.90 9.90 0.37
C TRP A 544 30.06 10.58 -0.36
N ARG A 545 31.13 9.84 -0.68
CA ARG A 545 32.26 10.38 -1.46
C ARG A 545 31.81 10.84 -2.85
N ILE A 546 30.91 10.09 -3.48
CA ILE A 546 30.32 10.48 -4.77
C ILE A 546 29.45 11.72 -4.60
N ALA A 547 28.61 11.79 -3.55
CA ALA A 547 27.81 12.97 -3.25
C ALA A 547 28.69 14.21 -3.07
N GLN A 548 29.79 14.12 -2.32
CA GLN A 548 30.77 15.21 -2.15
C GLN A 548 31.38 15.68 -3.48
N ARG A 549 31.66 14.76 -4.41
CA ARG A 549 32.12 15.14 -5.76
C ARG A 549 31.00 15.82 -6.54
N LEU A 550 29.78 15.28 -6.51
CA LEU A 550 28.64 15.87 -7.21
C LEU A 550 28.27 17.26 -6.66
N MET A 551 28.52 17.53 -5.38
CA MET A 551 28.39 18.87 -4.78
C MET A 551 29.30 19.89 -5.47
N THR A 552 30.57 19.54 -5.74
CA THR A 552 31.49 20.45 -6.45
C THR A 552 31.02 20.81 -7.85
N THR A 553 30.14 19.98 -8.42
CA THR A 553 29.59 20.16 -9.77
C THR A 553 28.19 20.78 -9.80
N ARG A 554 27.60 21.08 -8.63
CA ARG A 554 26.24 21.62 -8.43
C ARG A 554 25.09 20.74 -8.96
N LEU A 555 25.28 19.43 -9.09
CA LEU A 555 24.17 18.50 -9.33
C LEU A 555 23.47 18.09 -8.03
N VAL A 556 24.22 18.12 -6.92
CA VAL A 556 23.76 17.84 -5.57
C VAL A 556 24.12 19.05 -4.71
N VAL A 557 23.27 19.38 -3.74
CA VAL A 557 23.46 20.52 -2.83
C VAL A 557 23.60 19.97 -1.40
N PRO A 558 24.58 20.46 -0.63
CA PRO A 558 24.71 20.08 0.77
C PRO A 558 23.65 20.78 1.64
N GLY A 559 23.28 20.14 2.74
CA GLY A 559 22.54 20.73 3.83
C GLY A 559 23.03 20.19 5.17
N GLU A 560 22.33 20.52 6.24
CA GLU A 560 22.66 20.08 7.60
C GLU A 560 21.37 19.71 8.35
N GLU A 561 21.31 18.58 9.05
CA GLU A 561 20.17 18.09 9.83
C GLU A 561 20.56 17.89 11.29
N TYR A 562 19.73 18.35 12.22
CA TYR A 562 20.01 18.18 13.65
C TYR A 562 19.62 16.80 14.13
N ARG A 563 20.52 16.18 14.90
CA ARG A 563 20.21 14.92 15.58
C ARG A 563 19.47 15.16 16.89
N PRO A 564 18.29 14.55 17.10
CA PRO A 564 17.65 14.54 18.41
C PRO A 564 18.56 13.80 19.42
N GLY A 565 19.12 14.55 20.39
CA GLY A 565 20.08 14.02 21.37
C GLY A 565 21.27 14.92 21.72
N GLY A 566 21.40 16.11 21.11
CA GLY A 566 22.41 17.11 21.51
C GLY A 566 23.78 16.95 20.86
N GLY A 567 23.85 16.42 19.63
CA GLY A 567 25.08 16.35 18.82
C GLY A 567 25.21 17.51 17.82
N PRO A 568 26.39 17.68 17.18
CA PRO A 568 26.53 18.59 16.04
C PRO A 568 25.57 18.19 14.91
N PRO A 569 25.10 19.16 14.11
CA PRO A 569 24.28 18.85 12.95
C PRO A 569 25.00 17.87 12.02
N GLU A 570 24.24 16.93 11.49
CA GLU A 570 24.63 15.92 10.53
C GLU A 570 24.51 16.47 9.11
N GLU A 571 25.55 16.32 8.30
CA GLU A 571 25.53 16.76 6.90
C GLU A 571 24.45 16.00 6.10
N THR A 572 23.77 16.71 5.20
CA THR A 572 22.74 16.18 4.30
C THR A 572 23.00 16.52 2.85
N VAL A 573 22.30 15.83 1.95
CA VAL A 573 22.40 15.98 0.50
C VAL A 573 21.05 15.92 -0.17
N GLU A 574 20.83 16.77 -1.17
CA GLU A 574 19.65 16.75 -2.03
C GLU A 574 20.02 17.05 -3.49
N LEU A 575 19.15 16.69 -4.44
CA LEU A 575 19.34 17.12 -5.84
C LEU A 575 19.22 18.65 -5.94
N ALA A 576 20.08 19.25 -6.76
CA ALA A 576 20.08 20.70 -6.96
C ALA A 576 18.74 21.23 -7.46
N HIS A 577 18.03 20.49 -8.33
CA HIS A 577 16.69 20.85 -8.75
C HIS A 577 15.86 19.64 -9.22
N GLU A 578 14.54 19.69 -9.07
CA GLU A 578 13.60 18.64 -9.54
C GLU A 578 13.63 18.47 -11.07
N THR A 579 14.02 19.51 -11.80
CA THR A 579 14.13 19.52 -13.28
C THR A 579 15.07 18.43 -13.79
N LEU A 580 16.05 18.01 -12.98
CA LEU A 580 16.90 16.86 -13.31
C LEU A 580 16.09 15.56 -13.41
N LEU A 581 15.04 15.37 -12.62
CA LEU A 581 14.22 14.17 -12.65
C LEU A 581 13.35 14.07 -13.90
N THR A 582 12.99 15.21 -14.50
CA THR A 582 12.10 15.28 -15.67
C THR A 582 12.85 15.39 -16.99
N HIS A 583 13.91 16.22 -17.06
CA HIS A 583 14.63 16.50 -18.33
C HIS A 583 15.87 15.65 -18.55
N TRP A 584 16.49 15.10 -17.50
CA TRP A 584 17.65 14.22 -17.68
C TRP A 584 17.18 12.79 -17.96
N SER A 585 17.09 12.45 -19.24
CA SER A 585 16.57 11.16 -19.73
C SER A 585 17.21 9.94 -19.06
N ARG A 586 18.52 9.97 -18.79
CA ARG A 586 19.23 8.90 -18.08
C ARG A 586 18.75 8.74 -16.64
N LEU A 587 18.66 9.84 -15.88
CA LEU A 587 18.16 9.79 -14.50
C LEU A 587 16.71 9.34 -14.45
N ARG A 588 15.88 9.80 -15.38
CA ARG A 588 14.50 9.34 -15.53
C ARG A 588 14.43 7.83 -15.79
N ALA A 589 15.26 7.30 -16.71
CA ALA A 589 15.31 5.88 -16.98
C ALA A 589 15.76 5.06 -15.76
N PHE A 590 16.73 5.56 -14.98
CA PHE A 590 17.14 4.92 -13.73
C PHE A 590 16.00 4.90 -12.71
N PHE A 591 15.29 6.02 -12.57
CA PHE A 591 14.19 6.14 -11.61
C PHE A 591 13.00 5.24 -11.98
N GLU A 592 12.61 5.19 -13.25
CA GLU A 592 11.54 4.29 -13.72
C GLU A 592 11.91 2.81 -13.54
N ALA A 593 13.17 2.43 -13.83
CA ALA A 593 13.64 1.06 -13.64
C ALA A 593 13.65 0.61 -12.17
N ASP A 594 13.79 1.55 -11.23
CA ASP A 594 13.84 1.28 -9.79
C ASP A 594 12.55 1.68 -9.05
N ARG A 595 11.50 2.08 -9.78
CA ARG A 595 10.28 2.68 -9.21
C ARG A 595 9.58 1.77 -8.19
N ASP A 596 9.36 0.51 -8.53
CA ASP A 596 8.66 -0.44 -7.65
C ASP A 596 9.40 -0.64 -6.32
N PHE A 597 10.73 -0.75 -6.40
CA PHE A 597 11.59 -0.84 -5.23
C PHE A 597 11.49 0.44 -4.38
N ARG A 598 11.50 1.61 -5.01
CA ARG A 598 11.39 2.90 -4.30
C ARG A 598 10.04 3.08 -3.63
N VAL A 599 8.94 2.72 -4.30
CA VAL A 599 7.58 2.78 -3.73
C VAL A 599 7.48 1.88 -2.50
N TRP A 600 7.96 0.64 -2.61
CA TRP A 600 8.01 -0.29 -1.50
C TRP A 600 8.91 0.21 -0.35
N GLN A 601 10.09 0.77 -0.65
CA GLN A 601 11.03 1.26 0.36
C GLN A 601 10.44 2.44 1.14
N GLU A 602 9.74 3.37 0.48
CA GLU A 602 9.07 4.48 1.17
C GLU A 602 7.87 3.99 2.02
N ASP A 603 7.14 2.95 1.58
CA ASP A 603 6.11 2.34 2.42
C ASP A 603 6.70 1.65 3.66
N LEU A 604 7.82 0.95 3.50
CA LEU A 604 8.56 0.34 4.58
C LEU A 604 8.99 1.39 5.62
N ARG A 605 9.54 2.53 5.17
CA ARG A 605 9.96 3.65 6.04
C ARG A 605 8.80 4.22 6.84
N ARG A 606 7.64 4.44 6.21
CA ARG A 606 6.42 4.90 6.92
C ARG A 606 5.98 3.94 8.04
N ARG A 607 6.20 2.63 7.88
CA ARG A 607 5.86 1.62 8.89
C ARG A 607 6.91 1.50 10.01
N ILE A 608 8.16 1.88 9.74
CA ILE A 608 9.25 1.84 10.73
C ILE A 608 9.06 2.88 11.84
N SER A 609 8.65 4.12 11.53
CA SER A 609 8.49 5.18 12.53
C SER A 609 7.57 4.77 13.69
N PRO A 610 6.33 4.29 13.44
CA PRO A 610 5.43 3.86 14.51
C PRO A 610 5.91 2.59 15.23
N TRP A 611 6.66 1.71 14.56
CA TRP A 611 7.26 0.53 15.20
C TRP A 611 8.38 0.91 16.17
N ALA A 612 9.25 1.85 15.79
CA ALA A 612 10.30 2.37 16.64
C ALA A 612 9.73 3.09 17.87
N ALA A 613 8.70 3.93 17.67
CA ALA A 613 8.03 4.67 18.74
C ALA A 613 7.35 3.75 19.76
N ASP A 614 6.73 2.65 19.31
CA ASP A 614 6.05 1.66 20.15
C ASP A 614 7.02 0.62 20.77
N ARG A 615 8.24 1.06 21.14
CA ARG A 615 9.31 0.22 21.70
C ARG A 615 9.56 -1.07 20.90
N ARG A 616 9.48 -1.00 19.58
CA ARG A 616 9.62 -2.14 18.65
C ARG A 616 8.57 -3.23 18.89
N SER A 617 7.31 -2.85 19.07
CA SER A 617 6.23 -3.79 19.39
C SER A 617 6.03 -4.87 18.31
N ARG A 618 5.76 -6.09 18.75
CA ARG A 618 5.56 -7.25 17.86
C ARG A 618 4.26 -7.17 17.05
N GLY A 619 3.34 -6.31 17.48
CA GLY A 619 2.06 -6.08 16.80
C GLY A 619 2.25 -5.46 15.42
N ARG A 620 3.23 -4.57 15.28
CA ARG A 620 3.51 -3.76 14.09
C ARG A 620 4.54 -4.36 13.13
N LEU A 621 4.97 -5.61 13.34
CA LEU A 621 5.85 -6.32 12.40
C LEU A 621 5.10 -6.71 11.12
N LEU A 622 5.81 -6.74 9.99
CA LEU A 622 5.25 -7.11 8.69
C LEU A 622 4.69 -8.54 8.69
N ARG A 623 3.61 -8.75 7.92
CA ARG A 623 2.90 -10.04 7.81
C ARG A 623 2.40 -10.25 6.38
N GLY A 624 2.03 -11.48 6.05
CA GLY A 624 1.39 -11.78 4.77
C GLY A 624 2.24 -11.35 3.57
N ALA A 625 1.61 -10.64 2.63
CA ALA A 625 2.24 -10.10 1.42
C ALA A 625 3.40 -9.17 1.75
N ASP A 626 3.22 -8.19 2.65
CA ASP A 626 4.26 -7.22 3.01
C ASP A 626 5.56 -7.89 3.47
N LEU A 627 5.46 -9.02 4.20
CA LEU A 627 6.65 -9.77 4.66
C LEU A 627 7.31 -10.58 3.54
N ARG A 628 6.56 -11.03 2.53
CA ARG A 628 7.12 -11.72 1.36
C ARG A 628 7.90 -10.72 0.51
N ASP A 629 7.29 -9.58 0.18
CA ASP A 629 7.91 -8.52 -0.62
C ASP A 629 9.16 -8.00 0.08
N ALA A 630 9.07 -7.80 1.40
CA ALA A 630 10.23 -7.38 2.19
C ALA A 630 11.37 -8.40 2.19
N ARG A 631 11.10 -9.72 2.16
CA ARG A 631 12.15 -10.74 2.02
C ARG A 631 12.75 -10.74 0.62
N GLU A 632 11.94 -10.59 -0.42
CA GLU A 632 12.40 -10.58 -1.80
C GLU A 632 13.30 -9.37 -2.09
N TRP A 633 12.88 -8.18 -1.67
CA TRP A 633 13.68 -6.97 -1.80
C TRP A 633 14.93 -7.01 -0.94
N HIS A 634 14.84 -7.51 0.29
CA HIS A 634 16.01 -7.72 1.14
C HIS A 634 17.00 -8.71 0.51
N ALA A 635 16.55 -9.78 -0.13
CA ALA A 635 17.43 -10.74 -0.80
C ALA A 635 18.13 -10.16 -2.03
N ARG A 636 17.44 -9.33 -2.81
CA ARG A 636 17.97 -8.75 -4.06
C ARG A 636 18.82 -7.50 -3.86
N ARG A 637 18.47 -6.65 -2.89
CA ARG A 637 19.00 -5.28 -2.75
C ARG A 637 19.34 -4.89 -1.30
N GLN A 638 19.81 -5.84 -0.48
CA GLN A 638 20.20 -5.54 0.90
C GLN A 638 21.18 -4.36 1.01
N ASP A 639 22.09 -4.15 0.06
CA ASP A 639 23.12 -3.10 0.17
C ASP A 639 22.55 -1.68 -0.01
N GLU A 640 21.33 -1.56 -0.53
CA GLU A 640 20.61 -0.30 -0.71
C GLU A 640 19.64 0.01 0.44
N LEU A 641 19.53 -0.89 1.43
CA LEU A 641 18.68 -0.72 2.61
C LEU A 641 19.44 -0.13 3.79
N LEU A 642 18.77 0.77 4.52
CA LEU A 642 19.29 1.33 5.76
C LEU A 642 19.44 0.26 6.86
N PRO A 643 20.36 0.43 7.82
CA PRO A 643 20.48 -0.50 8.96
C PRO A 643 19.17 -0.68 9.73
N THR A 644 18.39 0.39 9.88
CA THR A 644 17.07 0.38 10.53
C THR A 644 16.02 -0.37 9.71
N GLU A 645 16.05 -0.25 8.38
CA GLU A 645 15.18 -1.01 7.47
C GLU A 645 15.50 -2.49 7.55
N LYS A 646 16.79 -2.86 7.51
CA LYS A 646 17.25 -4.24 7.70
C LYS A 646 16.79 -4.80 9.05
N GLU A 647 16.99 -4.05 10.13
CA GLU A 647 16.57 -4.45 11.48
C GLU A 647 15.07 -4.77 11.53
N TYR A 648 14.24 -3.92 10.92
CA TYR A 648 12.80 -4.09 10.89
C TYR A 648 12.35 -5.30 10.07
N VAL A 649 12.95 -5.52 8.89
CA VAL A 649 12.69 -6.70 8.07
C VAL A 649 13.12 -7.97 8.80
N GLU A 650 14.32 -8.01 9.37
CA GLU A 650 14.82 -9.15 10.15
C GLU A 650 13.99 -9.42 11.40
N ALA A 651 13.55 -8.38 12.11
CA ALA A 651 12.63 -8.51 13.25
C ALA A 651 11.30 -9.12 12.81
N SER A 652 10.78 -8.72 11.65
CA SER A 652 9.55 -9.26 11.08
C SER A 652 9.71 -10.73 10.66
N VAL A 653 10.85 -11.09 10.06
CA VAL A 653 11.20 -12.47 9.71
C VAL A 653 11.31 -13.34 10.96
N ARG A 654 12.02 -12.89 12.01
CA ARG A 654 12.13 -13.59 13.30
C ARG A 654 10.78 -13.74 13.99
N GLY A 655 9.95 -12.69 13.93
CA GLY A 655 8.59 -12.70 14.45
C GLY A 655 7.71 -13.77 13.79
N ALA A 656 7.80 -13.91 12.47
CA ALA A 656 7.08 -14.94 11.72
C ALA A 656 7.54 -16.37 12.09
N HIS A 657 8.86 -16.61 12.19
CA HIS A 657 9.40 -17.92 12.59
C HIS A 657 8.91 -18.33 13.99
N ARG A 658 8.94 -17.40 14.95
CA ARG A 658 8.46 -17.66 16.32
C ARG A 658 6.97 -17.96 16.38
N ARG A 659 6.13 -17.24 15.61
CA ARG A 659 4.69 -17.51 15.54
C ARG A 659 4.42 -18.90 14.97
N ARG A 660 5.14 -19.29 13.91
CA ARG A 660 5.06 -20.65 13.36
C ARG A 660 5.42 -21.70 14.40
N THR A 661 6.50 -21.50 15.17
CA THR A 661 6.86 -22.45 16.25
C THR A 661 5.82 -22.50 17.37
N VAL A 662 5.21 -21.36 17.76
CA VAL A 662 4.16 -21.32 18.80
C VAL A 662 2.90 -22.02 18.33
N ILE A 663 2.44 -21.77 17.10
CA ILE A 663 1.26 -22.44 16.52
C ILE A 663 1.51 -23.95 16.42
N VAL A 664 2.67 -24.36 15.92
CA VAL A 664 3.02 -25.80 15.85
C VAL A 664 3.07 -26.43 17.24
N THR A 665 3.69 -25.77 18.23
CA THR A 665 3.73 -26.27 19.61
C THR A 665 2.33 -26.38 20.21
N LEU A 666 1.46 -25.40 19.98
CA LEU A 666 0.08 -25.40 20.46
C LEU A 666 -0.73 -26.54 19.82
N VAL A 667 -0.58 -26.77 18.52
CA VAL A 667 -1.21 -27.90 17.81
C VAL A 667 -0.72 -29.24 18.35
N VAL A 668 0.58 -29.38 18.62
CA VAL A 668 1.16 -30.59 19.21
C VAL A 668 0.64 -30.83 20.64
N VAL A 669 0.54 -29.78 21.47
CA VAL A 669 0.01 -29.87 22.83
C VAL A 669 -1.49 -30.20 22.82
N LEU A 670 -2.27 -29.55 21.96
CA LEU A 670 -3.70 -29.85 21.78
C LEU A 670 -3.90 -31.28 21.25
N GLY A 671 -3.03 -31.75 20.36
CA GLY A 671 -3.02 -33.13 19.88
C GLY A 671 -2.72 -34.13 20.99
N LEU A 672 -1.75 -33.84 21.88
CA LEU A 672 -1.44 -34.65 23.05
C LEU A 672 -2.59 -34.69 24.06
N ILE A 673 -3.22 -33.55 24.35
CA ILE A 673 -4.39 -33.46 25.22
C ILE A 673 -5.56 -34.24 24.62
N GLY A 674 -5.81 -34.08 23.31
CA GLY A 674 -6.82 -34.86 22.58
C GLY A 674 -6.55 -36.35 22.60
N GLY A 675 -5.28 -36.76 22.51
CA GLY A 675 -4.86 -38.16 22.63
C GLY A 675 -5.11 -38.75 24.02
N VAL A 676 -4.78 -38.02 25.08
CA VAL A 676 -5.04 -38.44 26.48
C VAL A 676 -6.54 -38.50 26.77
N LEU A 677 -7.31 -37.51 26.31
CA LEU A 677 -8.77 -37.47 26.46
C LEU A 677 -9.44 -38.60 25.67
N GLY A 678 -8.93 -38.91 24.47
CA GLY A 678 -9.38 -40.04 23.66
C GLY A 678 -9.14 -41.39 24.33
N LEU A 679 -8.00 -41.57 25.00
CA LEU A 679 -7.71 -42.79 25.79
C LEU A 679 -8.66 -42.94 26.99
N ALA A 680 -8.98 -41.84 27.68
CA ALA A 680 -9.91 -41.84 28.82
C ALA A 680 -11.37 -42.12 28.42
N VAL A 681 -11.83 -41.58 27.27
CA VAL A 681 -13.17 -41.86 26.73
C VAL A 681 -13.27 -43.32 26.27
N ARG A 682 -12.20 -43.88 25.71
CA ARG A 682 -12.16 -45.28 25.26
C ARG A 682 -12.23 -46.26 26.43
N SER A 683 -11.56 -45.97 27.56
CA SER A 683 -11.68 -46.80 28.77
C SER A 683 -13.08 -46.71 29.39
N TRP A 684 -13.72 -45.54 29.36
CA TRP A 684 -15.08 -45.36 29.89
C TRP A 684 -16.17 -46.05 29.04
N GLN A 685 -16.00 -46.08 27.71
CA GLN A 685 -16.91 -46.79 26.80
C GLN A 685 -16.83 -48.32 26.91
N GLN A 686 -15.69 -48.87 27.35
CA GLN A 686 -15.51 -50.31 27.52
C GLN A 686 -16.24 -50.87 28.76
N ASP A 687 -16.37 -50.09 29.84
CA ASP A 687 -17.01 -50.55 31.09
C ASP A 687 -18.55 -50.49 31.06
N VAL A 688 -19.15 -49.56 30.30
CA VAL A 688 -20.61 -49.33 30.30
C VAL A 688 -21.38 -50.29 29.37
N THR A 689 -20.70 -50.84 28.36
CA THR A 689 -21.34 -51.67 27.32
C THR A 689 -21.51 -53.15 27.72
N THR A 690 -20.68 -53.66 28.63
CA THR A 690 -20.73 -55.06 29.08
C THR A 690 -21.78 -55.32 30.17
N ASP A 691 -22.01 -54.35 31.07
CA ASP A 691 -22.91 -54.55 32.21
C ASP A 691 -24.40 -54.34 31.87
N SER A 692 -24.69 -53.46 30.90
CA SER A 692 -26.05 -53.15 30.45
C SER A 692 -26.67 -54.28 29.62
N ALA A 693 -25.89 -54.94 28.78
CA ALA A 693 -26.33 -56.09 27.98
C ALA A 693 -26.68 -57.32 28.86
N THR A 694 -25.98 -57.49 29.99
CA THR A 694 -26.13 -58.67 30.86
C THR A 694 -27.46 -58.62 31.59
N ARG A 695 -27.86 -57.42 32.03
CA ARG A 695 -29.14 -57.18 32.73
C ARG A 695 -30.34 -57.29 31.78
N ALA A 696 -30.23 -56.71 30.59
CA ALA A 696 -31.30 -56.77 29.58
C ALA A 696 -31.58 -58.21 29.11
N SER A 697 -30.54 -59.05 28.96
CA SER A 697 -30.69 -60.47 28.59
C SER A 697 -31.43 -61.28 29.66
N ARG A 698 -31.17 -61.05 30.95
CA ARG A 698 -31.88 -61.74 32.05
C ARG A 698 -33.37 -61.41 32.10
N VAL A 699 -33.75 -60.15 31.87
CA VAL A 699 -35.17 -59.75 31.86
C VAL A 699 -35.92 -60.41 30.70
N LEU A 700 -35.31 -60.47 29.51
CA LEU A 700 -35.90 -61.11 28.33
C LEU A 700 -36.03 -62.64 28.49
N LEU A 701 -35.10 -63.28 29.20
CA LEU A 701 -35.20 -64.71 29.56
C LEU A 701 -36.37 -64.98 30.51
N GLN A 702 -36.58 -64.10 31.48
CA GLN A 702 -37.71 -64.20 32.40
C GLN A 702 -39.03 -64.05 31.64
N GLN A 703 -39.15 -63.03 30.78
CA GLN A 703 -40.34 -62.80 29.96
C GLN A 703 -40.62 -63.95 28.96
N SER A 704 -39.58 -64.60 28.42
CA SER A 704 -39.72 -65.80 27.59
C SER A 704 -40.30 -66.98 28.36
N ARG A 705 -39.98 -67.13 29.65
CA ARG A 705 -40.53 -68.18 30.52
C ARG A 705 -41.97 -67.86 30.91
N ASP A 706 -42.24 -66.61 31.29
CA ASP A 706 -43.56 -66.17 31.71
C ASP A 706 -44.59 -66.28 30.56
N ALA A 707 -44.18 -65.93 29.32
CA ALA A 707 -45.00 -66.07 28.11
C ALA A 707 -45.32 -67.53 27.75
N GLU A 708 -44.49 -68.49 28.17
CA GLU A 708 -44.73 -69.92 27.95
C GLU A 708 -45.69 -70.51 29.00
N THR A 709 -45.58 -70.07 30.26
CA THR A 709 -46.42 -70.60 31.36
C THR A 709 -47.86 -70.11 31.35
N GLY A 710 -48.19 -69.07 30.60
CA GLY A 710 -49.49 -68.39 30.64
C GLY A 710 -50.49 -68.75 29.54
N ALA A 711 -50.20 -69.68 28.63
CA ALA A 711 -50.98 -69.82 27.39
C ALA A 711 -51.26 -71.26 26.95
N THR A 712 -52.53 -71.52 26.63
CA THR A 712 -53.01 -72.78 26.02
C THR A 712 -53.13 -72.68 24.49
N ASP A 713 -52.55 -71.65 23.87
CA ASP A 713 -52.70 -71.33 22.44
C ASP A 713 -51.34 -71.25 21.72
N THR A 714 -51.32 -71.72 20.46
CA THR A 714 -50.14 -71.85 19.59
C THR A 714 -49.39 -70.52 19.36
N GLY A 715 -50.05 -69.37 19.52
CA GLY A 715 -49.42 -68.04 19.35
C GLY A 715 -48.44 -67.64 20.47
N ALA A 716 -48.55 -68.23 21.65
CA ALA A 716 -47.69 -67.90 22.78
C ALA A 716 -46.31 -68.58 22.72
N ALA A 717 -46.23 -69.77 22.11
CA ALA A 717 -44.97 -70.46 21.86
C ALA A 717 -44.03 -69.64 20.95
N TYR A 718 -44.59 -68.96 19.94
CA TYR A 718 -43.83 -68.07 19.06
C TYR A 718 -43.30 -66.83 19.78
N THR A 719 -44.09 -66.28 20.70
CA THR A 719 -43.71 -65.12 21.52
C THR A 719 -42.59 -65.49 22.50
N ALA A 720 -42.70 -66.66 23.15
CA ALA A 720 -41.65 -67.20 24.02
C ALA A 720 -40.33 -67.44 23.27
N LEU A 721 -40.39 -67.95 22.04
CA LEU A 721 -39.23 -68.14 21.15
C LEU A 721 -38.59 -66.81 20.75
N LEU A 722 -39.37 -65.82 20.29
CA LEU A 722 -38.85 -64.50 19.91
C LEU A 722 -38.17 -63.79 21.08
N LEU A 723 -38.71 -63.92 22.29
CA LEU A 723 -38.12 -63.35 23.51
C LEU A 723 -36.82 -64.07 23.90
N ALA A 724 -36.75 -65.41 23.80
CA ALA A 724 -35.53 -66.18 24.02
C ALA A 724 -34.43 -65.82 23.00
N LEU A 725 -34.82 -65.65 21.74
CA LEU A 725 -33.92 -65.29 20.64
C LEU A 725 -33.45 -63.84 20.74
N ARG A 726 -34.30 -62.94 21.24
CA ARG A 726 -33.92 -61.56 21.58
C ARG A 726 -32.98 -61.51 22.79
N ALA A 727 -33.17 -62.36 23.80
CA ALA A 727 -32.26 -62.47 24.94
C ALA A 727 -30.85 -62.91 24.51
N TYR A 728 -30.75 -63.97 23.70
CA TYR A 728 -29.49 -64.45 23.11
C TYR A 728 -28.80 -63.41 22.22
N ARG A 729 -29.56 -62.73 21.36
CA ARG A 729 -29.04 -61.63 20.52
C ARG A 729 -28.69 -60.38 21.32
N THR A 730 -29.11 -60.26 22.59
CA THR A 730 -28.75 -59.13 23.47
C THR A 730 -27.43 -59.44 24.18
N GLN A 731 -27.31 -60.62 24.78
CA GLN A 731 -26.04 -61.14 25.27
C GLN A 731 -26.01 -62.66 25.25
N ASP A 732 -24.94 -63.20 24.67
CA ASP A 732 -24.71 -64.63 24.59
C ASP A 732 -24.16 -65.16 25.93
N THR A 733 -25.05 -65.73 26.72
CA THR A 733 -24.75 -66.39 27.99
C THR A 733 -25.16 -67.86 27.92
N GLU A 734 -24.58 -68.68 28.79
CA GLU A 734 -24.92 -70.09 28.93
C GLU A 734 -26.43 -70.30 29.15
N GLN A 735 -27.07 -69.41 29.92
CA GLN A 735 -28.51 -69.41 30.18
C GLN A 735 -29.36 -69.08 28.93
N THR A 736 -28.91 -68.17 28.08
CA THR A 736 -29.61 -67.85 26.81
C THR A 736 -29.48 -68.96 25.77
N ARG A 737 -28.32 -69.62 25.68
CA ARG A 737 -28.12 -70.78 24.81
C ARG A 737 -28.97 -71.96 25.26
N ALA A 738 -29.03 -72.22 26.57
CA ALA A 738 -29.87 -73.27 27.14
C ALA A 738 -31.35 -73.05 26.82
N ARG A 739 -31.87 -71.82 26.99
CA ARG A 739 -33.27 -71.49 26.69
C ARG A 739 -33.61 -71.61 25.21
N LEU A 740 -32.70 -71.20 24.32
CA LEU A 740 -32.88 -71.42 22.88
C LEU A 740 -32.82 -72.90 22.50
N GLY A 741 -31.96 -73.68 23.15
CA GLY A 741 -31.89 -75.14 23.01
C GLY A 741 -33.19 -75.84 23.46
N GLU A 742 -33.80 -75.41 24.56
CA GLU A 742 -35.12 -75.87 25.02
C GLU A 742 -36.22 -75.55 24.01
N MET A 743 -36.25 -74.33 23.46
CA MET A 743 -37.25 -73.95 22.46
C MET A 743 -37.04 -74.66 21.12
N TYR A 744 -35.79 -74.87 20.71
CA TYR A 744 -35.41 -75.59 19.51
C TYR A 744 -35.81 -77.08 19.57
N THR A 745 -35.56 -77.74 20.71
CA THR A 745 -35.95 -79.15 20.93
C THR A 745 -37.46 -79.32 21.09
N ARG A 746 -38.17 -78.32 21.62
CA ARG A 746 -39.62 -78.38 21.86
C ARG A 746 -40.48 -77.99 20.66
N TYR A 747 -40.04 -77.07 19.81
CA TYR A 747 -40.88 -76.50 18.73
C TYR A 747 -40.28 -76.60 17.32
N GLY A 748 -39.04 -77.04 17.16
CA GLY A 748 -38.47 -77.43 15.86
C GLY A 748 -38.58 -76.38 14.75
N PHE A 749 -37.88 -75.25 14.89
CA PHE A 749 -37.78 -74.26 13.81
C PHE A 749 -36.32 -74.02 13.43
N ALA A 750 -35.96 -74.56 12.26
CA ALA A 750 -34.87 -74.09 11.42
C ALA A 750 -35.35 -72.82 10.69
N ASP A 751 -34.41 -71.93 10.40
CA ASP A 751 -34.57 -70.66 9.67
C ASP A 751 -35.19 -69.51 10.48
N LEU A 752 -34.33 -68.75 11.18
CA LEU A 752 -34.34 -67.28 11.13
C LEU A 752 -33.14 -66.72 11.91
N LEU A 753 -32.04 -66.73 11.17
CA LEU A 753 -30.74 -66.16 11.48
C LEU A 753 -30.80 -64.66 11.82
N ALA A 754 -29.74 -64.31 12.54
CA ALA A 754 -29.23 -63.04 13.04
C ALA A 754 -29.25 -61.85 12.02
N PRO A 755 -28.63 -60.68 12.31
CA PRO A 755 -28.82 -59.74 13.43
C PRO A 755 -28.69 -58.24 13.00
N ARG A 756 -28.91 -57.29 13.95
CA ARG A 756 -28.04 -56.12 14.30
C ARG A 756 -27.48 -55.23 13.14
N TYR A 757 -27.40 -53.89 13.18
CA TYR A 757 -27.26 -52.92 14.28
C TYR A 757 -27.17 -51.47 13.70
N PRO A 758 -26.87 -50.40 14.46
CA PRO A 758 -27.49 -49.09 14.33
C PRO A 758 -26.60 -48.02 13.66
N SER A 759 -27.18 -46.81 13.56
CA SER A 759 -26.54 -45.49 13.74
C SER A 759 -25.60 -44.92 12.65
N VAL A 760 -25.79 -43.67 12.22
CA VAL A 760 -24.94 -42.46 12.48
C VAL A 760 -25.38 -41.23 11.65
N SER A 761 -25.99 -40.19 12.27
CA SER A 761 -26.30 -38.84 11.75
C SER A 761 -27.11 -38.00 12.77
N ALA A 762 -26.61 -37.92 14.00
CA ALA A 762 -26.91 -36.77 14.83
C ALA A 762 -25.57 -36.05 14.91
N LEU A 763 -25.56 -34.75 14.61
CA LEU A 763 -24.42 -33.83 14.49
C LEU A 763 -23.95 -33.54 13.05
N LEU A 764 -24.89 -33.12 12.20
CA LEU A 764 -24.64 -32.61 10.84
C LEU A 764 -25.12 -31.15 10.66
N THR A 765 -25.37 -30.42 11.75
CA THR A 765 -26.30 -29.28 11.73
C THR A 765 -25.69 -27.89 11.94
N ASP A 766 -24.36 -27.69 11.90
CA ASP A 766 -23.81 -26.38 12.34
C ASP A 766 -22.72 -25.72 11.49
N MET A 767 -22.41 -26.16 10.26
CA MET A 767 -21.25 -25.59 9.53
C MET A 767 -21.43 -25.34 8.02
N THR A 768 -22.64 -25.35 7.46
CA THR A 768 -22.84 -25.12 6.02
C THR A 768 -23.66 -23.86 5.74
N GLY A 769 -23.01 -22.69 5.72
CA GLY A 769 -23.33 -21.73 4.66
C GLY A 769 -22.98 -22.38 3.32
N PRO A 770 -23.82 -22.21 2.29
CA PRO A 770 -24.47 -23.31 1.57
C PRO A 770 -23.49 -24.20 0.81
N LEU A 771 -23.46 -25.48 1.20
CA LEU A 771 -23.26 -26.73 0.42
C LEU A 771 -23.21 -27.84 1.49
N PRO A 772 -23.97 -28.96 1.42
CA PRO A 772 -24.33 -29.69 0.21
C PRO A 772 -25.81 -30.15 0.16
N SER A 773 -26.50 -29.92 -0.95
CA SER A 773 -27.69 -30.70 -1.28
C SER A 773 -27.48 -31.40 -2.62
N SER A 774 -26.71 -32.49 -2.60
CA SER A 774 -26.62 -33.42 -3.72
C SER A 774 -26.89 -34.84 -3.22
N SER A 775 -28.11 -35.07 -2.71
CA SER A 775 -28.67 -36.41 -2.79
C SER A 775 -29.05 -36.61 -4.25
N LEU A 776 -28.30 -37.46 -4.95
CA LEU A 776 -28.59 -37.83 -6.32
C LEU A 776 -29.30 -39.17 -6.29
N ILE A 777 -30.36 -39.28 -7.07
CA ILE A 777 -31.23 -40.43 -7.12
C ILE A 777 -31.16 -40.98 -8.53
N ASP A 778 -31.16 -42.30 -8.67
CA ASP A 778 -31.37 -42.92 -9.97
C ASP A 778 -32.77 -42.59 -10.51
N SER A 779 -32.99 -42.94 -11.77
CA SER A 779 -34.21 -42.54 -12.46
C SER A 779 -35.48 -43.24 -11.94
N GLU A 780 -35.34 -44.37 -11.23
CA GLU A 780 -36.45 -45.14 -10.67
C GLU A 780 -36.60 -44.99 -9.14
N GLY A 781 -35.80 -44.14 -8.51
CA GLY A 781 -35.84 -43.93 -7.06
C GLY A 781 -35.36 -45.12 -6.23
N GLN A 782 -34.65 -46.05 -6.86
CA GLN A 782 -34.11 -47.25 -6.23
C GLN A 782 -32.73 -47.02 -5.64
N VAL A 783 -31.92 -46.13 -6.17
CA VAL A 783 -30.56 -45.89 -5.66
C VAL A 783 -30.37 -44.42 -5.34
N ILE A 784 -29.92 -44.14 -4.12
CA ILE A 784 -29.67 -42.79 -3.61
C ILE A 784 -28.22 -42.69 -3.15
N ALA A 785 -27.43 -41.82 -3.76
CA ALA A 785 -26.12 -41.45 -3.26
C ALA A 785 -26.21 -40.11 -2.53
N SER A 786 -25.76 -40.07 -1.28
CA SER A 786 -25.79 -38.86 -0.46
C SER A 786 -24.49 -38.70 0.31
N ARG A 787 -23.98 -37.47 0.36
CA ARG A 787 -22.80 -37.11 1.13
C ARG A 787 -23.20 -36.82 2.58
N ASP A 788 -22.48 -37.41 3.54
CA ASP A 788 -22.65 -37.11 4.96
C ASP A 788 -21.78 -35.93 5.45
N ALA A 789 -21.93 -35.51 6.72
CA ALA A 789 -21.13 -34.43 7.37
C ALA A 789 -19.65 -34.57 7.16
N THR A 790 -19.21 -35.82 7.15
CA THR A 790 -17.81 -36.18 7.26
C THR A 790 -17.13 -36.17 5.91
N GLY A 791 -17.87 -35.87 4.83
CA GLY A 791 -17.37 -35.89 3.46
C GLY A 791 -17.52 -37.25 2.77
N LYS A 792 -18.10 -38.24 3.43
CA LYS A 792 -18.24 -39.59 2.88
C LYS A 792 -19.55 -39.76 2.14
N VAL A 793 -19.49 -40.46 1.01
CA VAL A 793 -20.66 -40.77 0.20
C VAL A 793 -21.28 -42.09 0.68
N GLY A 794 -22.48 -42.01 1.24
CA GLY A 794 -23.31 -43.17 1.49
C GLY A 794 -24.19 -43.47 0.28
N VAL A 795 -24.23 -44.73 -0.14
CA VAL A 795 -25.15 -45.22 -1.18
C VAL A 795 -26.25 -46.06 -0.53
N LEU A 796 -27.49 -45.80 -0.90
CA LEU A 796 -28.69 -46.48 -0.42
C LEU A 796 -29.38 -47.15 -1.60
N GLU A 797 -29.72 -48.42 -1.48
CA GLU A 797 -30.50 -49.19 -2.44
C GLU A 797 -31.87 -49.51 -1.83
N ARG A 798 -32.95 -49.10 -2.48
CA ARG A 798 -34.32 -49.43 -2.15
C ARG A 798 -34.64 -50.76 -2.82
N THR A 799 -35.22 -51.65 -2.03
CA THR A 799 -35.73 -52.96 -2.46
C THR A 799 -37.18 -53.08 -2.03
N ASP A 800 -37.90 -54.08 -2.53
CA ASP A 800 -39.29 -54.35 -2.13
C ASP A 800 -39.46 -54.58 -0.60
N SER A 801 -38.35 -54.87 0.10
CA SER A 801 -38.31 -55.13 1.54
C SER A 801 -37.82 -53.96 2.43
N GLY A 802 -37.45 -52.81 1.83
CA GLY A 802 -36.93 -51.63 2.53
C GLY A 802 -35.68 -51.02 1.90
N VAL A 803 -35.02 -50.11 2.61
CA VAL A 803 -33.79 -49.42 2.15
C VAL A 803 -32.56 -50.09 2.76
N ARG A 804 -31.63 -50.50 1.92
CA ARG A 804 -30.34 -51.11 2.25
C ARG A 804 -29.22 -50.10 2.06
N ARG A 805 -28.41 -49.86 3.10
CA ARG A 805 -27.18 -49.05 2.96
C ARG A 805 -26.03 -49.91 2.44
N LEU A 806 -25.38 -49.44 1.38
CA LEU A 806 -24.22 -50.07 0.78
C LEU A 806 -22.93 -49.45 1.33
N PRO A 807 -21.83 -50.22 1.49
CA PRO A 807 -20.57 -49.76 2.06
C PRO A 807 -19.72 -48.92 1.09
N ALA A 808 -20.33 -47.96 0.40
CA ALA A 808 -19.59 -46.88 -0.25
C ALA A 808 -19.00 -46.01 0.87
N GLY A 809 -17.67 -45.93 0.96
CA GLY A 809 -16.95 -45.33 2.10
C GLY A 809 -15.90 -44.30 1.70
N GLN A 810 -15.95 -43.85 0.44
CA GLN A 810 -14.99 -42.89 -0.11
C GLN A 810 -15.37 -41.45 0.26
N ASP A 811 -14.35 -40.64 0.55
CA ASP A 811 -14.49 -39.20 0.63
C ASP A 811 -14.68 -38.65 -0.78
N ALA A 812 -15.76 -37.90 -1.02
CA ALA A 812 -15.96 -37.25 -2.30
C ALA A 812 -16.64 -35.88 -2.13
N ASP A 813 -16.23 -34.95 -2.99
CA ASP A 813 -16.84 -33.61 -3.08
C ASP A 813 -17.86 -33.54 -4.20
N VAL A 814 -17.67 -34.34 -5.26
CA VAL A 814 -18.56 -34.44 -6.42
C VAL A 814 -19.00 -35.89 -6.60
N THR A 815 -20.30 -36.09 -6.81
CA THR A 815 -20.92 -37.41 -7.00
C THR A 815 -21.84 -37.44 -8.21
N ALA A 816 -22.05 -38.63 -8.78
CA ALA A 816 -23.08 -38.90 -9.78
C ALA A 816 -23.62 -40.34 -9.63
N VAL A 817 -24.87 -40.57 -9.99
CA VAL A 817 -25.52 -41.90 -10.00
C VAL A 817 -25.92 -42.23 -11.43
N SER A 818 -25.66 -43.46 -11.88
CA SER A 818 -26.11 -43.90 -13.19
C SER A 818 -27.64 -43.98 -13.23
N PRO A 819 -28.29 -43.73 -14.37
CA PRO A 819 -29.75 -43.73 -14.46
C PRO A 819 -30.40 -45.04 -14.02
N ASP A 820 -29.73 -46.17 -14.25
CA ASP A 820 -30.17 -47.52 -13.86
C ASP A 820 -29.80 -47.92 -12.42
N GLY A 821 -29.17 -47.01 -11.67
CA GLY A 821 -28.73 -47.21 -10.30
C GLY A 821 -27.57 -48.21 -10.13
N SER A 822 -26.99 -48.75 -11.21
CA SER A 822 -25.95 -49.77 -11.10
C SER A 822 -24.57 -49.22 -10.70
N LEU A 823 -24.31 -47.93 -10.95
CA LEU A 823 -23.01 -47.30 -10.75
C LEU A 823 -23.14 -45.97 -10.00
N VAL A 824 -22.18 -45.69 -9.12
CA VAL A 824 -22.04 -44.40 -8.43
C VAL A 824 -20.62 -43.88 -8.64
N ALA A 825 -20.49 -42.72 -9.28
CA ALA A 825 -19.21 -42.04 -9.47
C ALA A 825 -18.95 -41.06 -8.31
N MET A 826 -17.71 -41.03 -7.84
CA MET A 826 -17.28 -40.28 -6.67
C MET A 826 -15.90 -39.67 -6.96
N ALA A 827 -15.77 -38.35 -6.83
CA ALA A 827 -14.49 -37.64 -6.99
C ALA A 827 -14.28 -36.64 -5.85
N LYS A 828 -13.06 -36.59 -5.32
CA LYS A 828 -12.64 -35.60 -4.32
C LYS A 828 -12.01 -34.41 -5.03
N ALA A 829 -12.34 -33.20 -4.60
CA ALA A 829 -11.73 -31.99 -5.17
C ALA A 829 -10.25 -31.93 -4.79
N SER A 830 -9.40 -31.50 -5.72
CA SER A 830 -7.96 -31.33 -5.46
C SER A 830 -7.68 -30.16 -4.52
N PHE A 831 -8.65 -29.27 -4.33
CA PHE A 831 -8.65 -28.19 -3.35
C PHE A 831 -9.83 -28.39 -2.40
N SER A 832 -9.59 -29.01 -1.23
CA SER A 832 -10.58 -29.09 -0.17
C SER A 832 -10.35 -27.94 0.81
N LEU A 833 -11.38 -27.13 1.04
CA LEU A 833 -11.42 -26.20 2.16
C LEU A 833 -11.79 -27.03 3.40
N ASP A 834 -10.79 -27.49 4.15
CA ASP A 834 -11.05 -28.16 5.42
C ASP A 834 -11.88 -27.21 6.31
N SER A 835 -12.97 -27.75 6.89
CA SER A 835 -13.89 -27.07 7.81
C SER A 835 -13.25 -26.63 9.14
N GLY A 836 -11.91 -26.58 9.20
CA GLY A 836 -11.08 -26.15 10.32
C GLY A 836 -10.07 -25.04 9.99
N GLY A 837 -10.26 -24.27 8.91
CA GLY A 837 -9.48 -23.04 8.68
C GLY A 837 -7.99 -23.24 8.34
N GLY A 838 -7.62 -24.40 7.79
CA GLY A 838 -6.30 -24.64 7.22
C GLY A 838 -6.19 -24.11 5.78
N GLN A 839 -5.00 -23.63 5.39
CA GLN A 839 -4.72 -23.31 3.98
C GLN A 839 -4.84 -24.58 3.11
N PRO A 840 -5.43 -24.48 1.89
CA PRO A 840 -5.52 -25.61 0.97
C PRO A 840 -4.10 -26.09 0.61
N THR A 841 -3.85 -27.38 0.78
CA THR A 841 -2.57 -28.00 0.39
C THR A 841 -2.75 -28.63 -0.98
N PRO A 842 -2.08 -28.13 -2.05
CA PRO A 842 -2.21 -28.73 -3.36
C PRO A 842 -1.67 -30.18 -3.36
N PRO A 843 -2.33 -31.12 -4.05
CA PRO A 843 -1.84 -32.50 -4.15
C PRO A 843 -0.51 -32.56 -4.91
N ALA A 844 0.34 -33.52 -4.53
CA ALA A 844 1.68 -33.69 -5.08
C ALA A 844 1.72 -34.17 -6.55
N ASP A 845 0.60 -34.66 -7.10
CA ASP A 845 0.48 -35.14 -8.50
C ASP A 845 -0.36 -34.13 -9.31
N PRO A 846 0.20 -33.50 -10.36
CA PRO A 846 -0.53 -32.53 -11.20
C PRO A 846 -1.67 -33.15 -12.01
N ARG A 847 -1.82 -34.48 -12.04
CA ARG A 847 -2.99 -35.17 -12.65
C ARG A 847 -4.23 -35.21 -11.75
N GLY A 848 -4.15 -34.65 -10.53
CA GLY A 848 -5.26 -34.63 -9.58
C GLY A 848 -5.57 -35.98 -8.92
N LEU A 849 -6.59 -35.97 -8.05
CA LEU A 849 -7.14 -37.19 -7.42
C LEU A 849 -8.03 -37.95 -8.42
N PRO A 850 -8.02 -39.30 -8.41
CA PRO A 850 -8.80 -40.06 -9.38
C PRO A 850 -10.30 -40.07 -9.08
N VAL A 851 -11.09 -40.35 -10.13
CA VAL A 851 -12.52 -40.65 -9.99
C VAL A 851 -12.70 -42.12 -9.61
N HIS A 852 -13.53 -42.39 -8.61
CA HIS A 852 -13.91 -43.72 -8.14
C HIS A 852 -15.30 -44.08 -8.66
N LEU A 853 -15.45 -45.29 -9.19
CA LEU A 853 -16.71 -45.83 -9.66
C LEU A 853 -17.09 -47.03 -8.79
N TYR A 854 -18.16 -46.89 -8.02
CA TYR A 854 -18.72 -47.92 -7.16
C TYR A 854 -19.85 -48.65 -7.86
N ASP A 855 -19.70 -49.95 -8.04
CA ASP A 855 -20.74 -50.83 -8.56
C ASP A 855 -21.68 -51.27 -7.42
N VAL A 856 -22.93 -50.86 -7.54
CA VAL A 856 -24.00 -51.08 -6.55
C VAL A 856 -24.34 -52.57 -6.43
N ARG A 857 -24.27 -53.32 -7.54
CA ARG A 857 -24.62 -54.74 -7.59
C ARG A 857 -23.52 -55.62 -7.01
N THR A 858 -22.26 -55.33 -7.36
CA THR A 858 -21.11 -56.14 -6.94
C THR A 858 -20.46 -55.65 -5.64
N GLY A 859 -20.75 -54.42 -5.21
CA GLY A 859 -20.15 -53.78 -4.05
C GLY A 859 -18.66 -53.46 -4.21
N ARG A 860 -18.15 -53.46 -5.45
CA ARG A 860 -16.73 -53.20 -5.76
C ARG A 860 -16.54 -51.75 -6.19
N ASP A 861 -15.43 -51.17 -5.74
CA ASP A 861 -14.94 -49.87 -6.18
C ASP A 861 -13.85 -50.08 -7.25
N ARG A 862 -13.89 -49.28 -8.31
CA ARG A 862 -12.85 -49.21 -9.33
C ARG A 862 -12.47 -47.76 -9.58
N THR A 863 -11.17 -47.51 -9.62
CA THR A 863 -10.57 -46.22 -10.00
C THR A 863 -10.53 -46.07 -11.52
N LEU A 864 -11.00 -44.92 -12.02
CA LEU A 864 -10.94 -44.55 -13.44
C LEU A 864 -9.56 -44.01 -13.84
N GLU A 865 -9.23 -44.09 -15.13
CA GLU A 865 -8.00 -43.53 -15.70
C GLU A 865 -7.93 -42.01 -15.52
N ARG A 866 -6.77 -41.50 -15.10
CA ARG A 866 -6.53 -40.07 -14.85
C ARG A 866 -6.06 -39.37 -16.12
N PRO A 867 -6.48 -38.11 -16.37
CA PRO A 867 -5.95 -37.30 -17.47
C PRO A 867 -4.42 -37.17 -17.39
N GLU A 868 -3.75 -37.16 -18.54
CA GLU A 868 -2.28 -37.10 -18.61
C GLU A 868 -1.70 -35.74 -18.16
N LYS A 869 -2.48 -34.66 -18.24
CA LYS A 869 -2.06 -33.29 -17.94
C LYS A 869 -3.06 -32.61 -17.01
N GLY A 870 -2.54 -31.81 -16.07
CA GLY A 870 -3.33 -30.92 -15.23
C GLY A 870 -4.19 -29.91 -16.00
N ASP A 871 -5.06 -29.24 -15.27
CA ASP A 871 -5.94 -28.19 -15.81
C ASP A 871 -5.19 -26.88 -16.04
N PRO A 872 -5.60 -26.05 -17.02
CA PRO A 872 -5.09 -24.69 -17.16
C PRO A 872 -5.41 -23.85 -15.91
N PHE A 873 -4.62 -22.80 -15.68
CA PHE A 873 -5.02 -21.76 -14.73
C PHE A 873 -6.17 -20.94 -15.33
N PRO A 874 -7.21 -20.60 -14.56
CA PRO A 874 -8.29 -19.75 -15.04
C PRO A 874 -7.79 -18.32 -15.32
N ASP A 875 -8.40 -17.62 -16.28
CA ASP A 875 -8.16 -16.20 -16.55
C ASP A 875 -8.74 -15.35 -15.41
N MET A 876 -7.87 -14.82 -14.56
CA MET A 876 -8.24 -14.15 -13.30
C MET A 876 -8.62 -12.66 -13.48
N SER A 877 -8.84 -12.20 -14.72
CA SER A 877 -9.16 -10.80 -15.02
C SER A 877 -10.64 -10.42 -14.80
N GLU A 878 -11.54 -11.39 -14.60
CA GLU A 878 -12.95 -11.16 -14.26
C GLU A 878 -13.30 -11.66 -12.84
N GLU A 879 -14.09 -10.88 -12.07
CA GLU A 879 -14.56 -11.27 -10.72
C GLU A 879 -15.42 -12.56 -10.79
N ILE A 880 -15.02 -13.61 -10.05
CA ILE A 880 -15.79 -14.86 -9.96
C ILE A 880 -17.13 -14.61 -9.25
N PRO A 881 -18.29 -14.79 -9.90
CA PRO A 881 -19.59 -14.51 -9.30
C PRO A 881 -19.88 -15.40 -8.09
N GLY A 882 -20.08 -14.79 -6.92
CA GLY A 882 -20.46 -15.48 -5.67
C GLY A 882 -19.33 -15.65 -4.65
N PHE A 883 -18.08 -15.30 -5.00
CA PHE A 883 -16.93 -15.33 -4.09
C PHE A 883 -16.06 -14.07 -4.23
N PRO A 884 -16.58 -12.88 -3.88
CA PRO A 884 -15.87 -11.60 -4.06
C PRO A 884 -14.62 -11.44 -3.17
N ASP A 885 -14.46 -12.29 -2.14
CA ASP A 885 -13.37 -12.21 -1.15
C ASP A 885 -12.34 -13.35 -1.28
N LEU A 886 -12.37 -14.14 -2.37
CA LEU A 886 -11.39 -15.22 -2.59
C LEU A 886 -10.13 -14.67 -3.27
N GLU A 887 -9.21 -14.13 -2.47
CA GLU A 887 -7.90 -13.68 -2.92
C GLU A 887 -7.00 -14.87 -3.29
N PHE A 888 -6.76 -15.08 -4.58
CA PHE A 888 -5.61 -15.86 -5.06
C PHE A 888 -4.42 -14.90 -5.26
N PRO A 889 -3.18 -15.30 -4.95
CA PRO A 889 -2.02 -14.43 -5.13
C PRO A 889 -1.84 -14.06 -6.61
N ASP A 890 -1.69 -12.75 -6.89
CA ASP A 890 -1.38 -12.15 -8.20
C ASP A 890 -0.08 -12.73 -8.79
N LEU A 891 -0.22 -13.84 -9.49
CA LEU A 891 0.82 -14.46 -10.27
C LEU A 891 0.21 -14.72 -11.64
N GLU A 892 0.73 -14.05 -12.67
CA GLU A 892 0.50 -14.41 -14.08
C GLU A 892 1.16 -15.77 -14.36
N LEU A 893 0.59 -16.84 -13.80
CA LEU A 893 1.04 -18.24 -13.94
C LEU A 893 0.74 -18.79 -15.34
N SER A 894 -0.05 -18.08 -16.15
CA SER A 894 -0.35 -18.37 -17.55
C SER A 894 0.87 -18.33 -18.46
N ASP A 895 1.90 -17.58 -18.07
CA ASP A 895 3.04 -17.23 -18.94
C ASP A 895 4.24 -18.17 -18.77
N ILE A 896 4.14 -19.15 -17.85
CA ILE A 896 5.17 -20.16 -17.62
C ILE A 896 4.80 -21.44 -18.41
N PRO A 897 5.47 -21.75 -19.53
CA PRO A 897 5.12 -22.89 -20.36
C PRO A 897 5.25 -24.21 -19.58
N GLY A 898 4.15 -24.95 -19.44
CA GLY A 898 4.13 -26.28 -18.83
C GLY A 898 3.69 -26.35 -17.37
N LEU A 899 3.35 -25.22 -16.74
CA LEU A 899 2.75 -25.20 -15.40
C LEU A 899 1.22 -25.41 -15.52
N ALA A 900 0.70 -26.43 -14.85
CA ALA A 900 -0.73 -26.77 -14.85
C ALA A 900 -1.22 -27.00 -13.42
N MET A 901 -2.46 -26.60 -13.14
CA MET A 901 -3.12 -26.89 -11.87
C MET A 901 -3.45 -28.38 -11.76
N PRO A 902 -3.41 -28.98 -10.55
CA PRO A 902 -3.92 -30.32 -10.35
C PRO A 902 -5.37 -30.42 -10.84
N THR A 903 -5.67 -31.42 -11.65
CA THR A 903 -7.03 -31.60 -12.17
C THR A 903 -8.04 -31.64 -11.03
N THR A 904 -9.05 -30.78 -11.07
CA THR A 904 -10.12 -30.76 -10.08
C THR A 904 -11.45 -30.95 -10.79
N TYR A 905 -12.26 -31.90 -10.31
CA TYR A 905 -13.57 -32.17 -10.91
C TYR A 905 -14.61 -31.22 -10.32
N ALA A 906 -15.24 -30.42 -11.17
CA ALA A 906 -16.35 -29.55 -10.77
C ALA A 906 -17.69 -30.29 -10.81
N ARG A 907 -17.90 -31.17 -11.81
CA ARG A 907 -19.16 -31.87 -12.05
C ARG A 907 -18.93 -33.23 -12.70
N LEU A 908 -19.82 -34.19 -12.41
CA LEU A 908 -19.87 -35.52 -13.02
C LEU A 908 -21.30 -35.82 -13.51
N THR A 909 -21.46 -36.45 -14.66
CA THR A 909 -22.76 -36.92 -15.17
C THR A 909 -22.61 -38.19 -16.00
N PHE A 910 -23.59 -39.09 -15.93
CA PHE A 910 -23.63 -40.31 -16.75
C PHE A 910 -24.42 -40.09 -18.04
N SER A 911 -24.13 -40.89 -19.08
CA SER A 911 -25.06 -41.05 -20.20
C SER A 911 -26.35 -41.76 -19.73
N PRO A 912 -27.49 -41.54 -20.41
CA PRO A 912 -28.76 -42.19 -20.12
C PRO A 912 -28.69 -43.72 -20.04
N ASP A 913 -27.82 -44.34 -20.85
CA ASP A 913 -27.56 -45.79 -20.85
C ASP A 913 -26.52 -46.25 -19.81
N GLY A 914 -25.92 -45.33 -19.06
CA GLY A 914 -24.89 -45.62 -18.05
C GLY A 914 -23.55 -46.09 -18.62
N SER A 915 -23.38 -46.15 -19.95
CA SER A 915 -22.17 -46.64 -20.62
C SER A 915 -21.00 -45.65 -20.61
N MET A 916 -21.29 -44.37 -20.42
CA MET A 916 -20.30 -43.29 -20.42
C MET A 916 -20.45 -42.41 -19.18
N LEU A 917 -19.33 -41.91 -18.69
CA LEU A 917 -19.26 -40.88 -17.63
C LEU A 917 -18.56 -39.66 -18.21
N LEU A 918 -19.15 -38.48 -18.05
CA LEU A 918 -18.54 -37.20 -18.39
C LEU A 918 -18.17 -36.46 -17.10
N GLY A 919 -16.93 -35.98 -17.04
CA GLY A 919 -16.43 -35.10 -15.98
C GLY A 919 -16.00 -33.76 -16.54
N GLN A 920 -16.50 -32.69 -15.93
CA GLN A 920 -16.02 -31.33 -16.16
C GLN A 920 -14.95 -30.99 -15.13
N THR A 921 -13.76 -30.62 -15.61
CA THR A 921 -12.63 -30.22 -14.76
C THR A 921 -12.52 -28.69 -14.63
N GLY A 922 -11.56 -28.19 -13.85
CA GLY A 922 -11.36 -26.76 -13.57
C GLY A 922 -12.08 -26.26 -12.31
N LEU A 923 -11.63 -25.14 -11.75
CA LEU A 923 -12.25 -24.50 -10.58
C LEU A 923 -13.64 -23.99 -11.00
N LEU A 924 -14.71 -24.50 -10.37
CA LEU A 924 -16.12 -24.24 -10.74
C LEU A 924 -16.52 -24.63 -12.19
N GLY A 925 -15.58 -25.17 -12.97
CA GLY A 925 -15.73 -25.55 -14.38
C GLY A 925 -15.20 -24.52 -15.39
N GLU A 926 -14.58 -23.42 -14.93
CA GLU A 926 -13.94 -22.41 -15.78
C GLU A 926 -12.56 -22.87 -16.26
N ASP A 927 -12.24 -22.58 -17.53
CA ASP A 927 -11.00 -22.93 -18.25
C ASP A 927 -10.53 -24.39 -18.17
N GLY A 928 -11.36 -25.28 -17.62
CA GLY A 928 -11.10 -26.71 -17.50
C GLY A 928 -11.34 -27.49 -18.79
N ARG A 929 -11.43 -28.81 -18.66
CA ARG A 929 -11.61 -29.75 -19.77
C ARG A 929 -12.85 -30.61 -19.56
N LEU A 930 -13.31 -31.21 -20.65
CA LEU A 930 -14.33 -32.26 -20.62
C LEU A 930 -13.65 -33.61 -20.85
N VAL A 931 -13.79 -34.53 -19.91
CA VAL A 931 -13.21 -35.87 -19.97
C VAL A 931 -14.35 -36.89 -19.98
N ILE A 932 -14.35 -37.78 -20.98
CA ILE A 932 -15.34 -38.85 -21.13
C ILE A 932 -14.64 -40.19 -20.88
N TRP A 933 -15.19 -40.98 -19.96
CA TRP A 933 -14.77 -42.35 -19.68
C TRP A 933 -15.80 -43.35 -20.17
N ASP A 934 -15.31 -44.47 -20.68
CA ASP A 934 -16.10 -45.68 -20.85
C ASP A 934 -16.27 -46.35 -19.48
N THR A 935 -17.51 -46.53 -19.03
CA THR A 935 -17.82 -47.05 -17.70
C THR A 935 -17.61 -48.54 -17.58
N ALA A 936 -17.39 -49.28 -18.67
CA ALA A 936 -17.12 -50.73 -18.62
C ALA A 936 -15.62 -51.02 -18.45
N THR A 937 -14.76 -50.24 -19.09
CA THR A 937 -13.30 -50.39 -19.10
C THR A 937 -12.60 -49.49 -18.10
N GLY A 938 -13.22 -48.35 -17.76
CA GLY A 938 -12.66 -47.31 -16.91
C GLY A 938 -11.58 -46.45 -17.58
N ARG A 939 -11.43 -46.57 -18.91
CA ARG A 939 -10.45 -45.81 -19.71
C ARG A 939 -11.04 -44.51 -20.23
N ILE A 940 -10.19 -43.52 -20.47
CA ILE A 940 -10.57 -42.27 -21.11
C ILE A 940 -10.83 -42.54 -22.60
N GLU A 941 -12.07 -42.34 -23.04
CA GLU A 941 -12.43 -42.43 -24.46
C GLU A 941 -12.06 -41.14 -25.19
N LYS A 942 -12.31 -39.98 -24.54
CA LYS A 942 -12.09 -38.68 -25.16
C LYS A 942 -11.80 -37.59 -24.13
N THR A 943 -10.84 -36.72 -24.43
CA THR A 943 -10.59 -35.45 -23.71
C THR A 943 -10.74 -34.28 -24.66
N MET A 944 -11.47 -33.24 -24.26
CA MET A 944 -11.77 -32.06 -25.07
C MET A 944 -11.55 -30.76 -24.29
N SER A 945 -11.50 -29.63 -24.99
CA SER A 945 -11.51 -28.31 -24.33
C SER A 945 -12.82 -28.11 -23.55
N GLY A 946 -12.75 -27.31 -22.48
CA GLY A 946 -13.91 -26.93 -21.68
C GLY A 946 -14.97 -26.13 -22.44
N LEU A 947 -16.04 -25.81 -21.73
CA LEU A 947 -17.11 -24.98 -22.24
C LEU A 947 -16.74 -23.50 -22.07
N PRO A 948 -17.06 -22.62 -23.03
CA PRO A 948 -16.69 -21.20 -23.00
C PRO A 948 -17.56 -20.36 -22.05
N GLU A 949 -18.39 -20.98 -21.22
CA GLU A 949 -19.24 -20.30 -20.24
C GLU A 949 -19.44 -21.19 -19.00
N PRO A 950 -19.60 -20.59 -17.81
CA PRO A 950 -19.93 -21.34 -16.61
C PRO A 950 -21.34 -21.91 -16.72
N VAL A 951 -21.47 -23.21 -16.49
CA VAL A 951 -22.74 -23.95 -16.57
C VAL A 951 -23.20 -24.37 -15.18
N THR A 952 -24.49 -24.26 -14.90
CA THR A 952 -25.09 -24.69 -13.62
C THR A 952 -25.41 -26.18 -13.61
N ALA A 953 -25.79 -26.76 -14.75
CA ALA A 953 -26.06 -28.19 -14.90
C ALA A 953 -25.70 -28.70 -16.30
N LEU A 954 -25.38 -30.00 -16.41
CA LEU A 954 -24.97 -30.63 -17.67
C LEU A 954 -25.42 -32.10 -17.77
N TRP A 955 -25.85 -32.51 -18.96
CA TRP A 955 -26.40 -33.84 -19.26
C TRP A 955 -25.86 -34.38 -20.60
N LEU A 956 -25.28 -35.57 -20.59
CA LEU A 956 -24.70 -36.22 -21.77
C LEU A 956 -25.78 -36.97 -22.58
N GLU A 957 -25.75 -36.88 -23.92
CA GLU A 957 -26.60 -37.72 -24.78
C GLU A 957 -26.00 -39.12 -24.97
N ASN A 958 -26.84 -40.12 -25.22
CA ASN A 958 -26.39 -41.48 -25.54
C ASN A 958 -25.37 -41.49 -26.69
N GLY A 959 -24.31 -42.29 -26.53
CA GLY A 959 -23.19 -42.36 -27.47
C GLY A 959 -22.23 -41.17 -27.43
N GLY A 960 -22.35 -40.26 -26.45
CA GLY A 960 -21.33 -39.25 -26.13
C GLY A 960 -21.14 -38.12 -27.15
N LYS A 961 -22.02 -38.02 -28.16
CA LYS A 961 -21.86 -37.06 -29.27
C LYS A 961 -22.42 -35.67 -29.01
N HIS A 962 -23.36 -35.53 -28.08
CA HIS A 962 -23.89 -34.21 -27.71
C HIS A 962 -24.06 -34.08 -26.21
N LEU A 963 -24.08 -32.82 -25.76
CA LEU A 963 -24.22 -32.44 -24.36
C LEU A 963 -25.27 -31.33 -24.25
N ILE A 964 -26.18 -31.42 -23.30
CA ILE A 964 -27.08 -30.32 -22.96
C ILE A 964 -26.55 -29.64 -21.71
N THR A 965 -26.53 -28.31 -21.72
CA THR A 965 -26.12 -27.51 -20.57
C THR A 965 -27.17 -26.47 -20.24
N MET A 966 -27.18 -26.08 -18.98
CA MET A 966 -27.92 -24.93 -18.48
C MET A 966 -26.92 -23.94 -17.87
N ALA A 967 -27.10 -22.65 -18.13
CA ALA A 967 -26.27 -21.58 -17.58
C ALA A 967 -27.15 -20.41 -17.14
N ASP A 968 -26.78 -19.77 -16.03
CA ASP A 968 -27.35 -18.47 -15.65
C ASP A 968 -26.58 -17.38 -16.41
N THR A 969 -27.28 -16.62 -17.24
CA THR A 969 -26.68 -15.54 -18.04
C THR A 969 -27.20 -14.20 -17.55
N THR A 970 -26.28 -13.27 -17.27
CA THR A 970 -26.62 -11.85 -17.06
C THR A 970 -26.85 -11.22 -18.43
N ALA A 971 -28.00 -10.56 -18.63
CA ALA A 971 -28.17 -9.73 -19.82
C ALA A 971 -27.13 -8.59 -19.73
N LYS A 972 -26.23 -8.48 -20.72
CA LYS A 972 -25.29 -7.35 -20.79
C LYS A 972 -26.08 -6.04 -20.89
N GLY A 973 -26.18 -5.32 -19.77
CA GLY A 973 -26.80 -4.00 -19.69
C GLY A 973 -27.74 -3.82 -18.50
N ALA A 974 -27.22 -3.23 -17.42
CA ALA A 974 -27.91 -2.39 -16.41
C ALA A 974 -29.22 -2.88 -15.73
N SER A 975 -29.72 -4.11 -15.92
CA SER A 975 -30.80 -4.66 -15.09
C SER A 975 -30.39 -5.96 -14.39
N LEU A 976 -30.84 -6.12 -13.14
CA LEU A 976 -30.68 -7.32 -12.28
C LEU A 976 -31.48 -8.55 -12.79
N ASP A 977 -31.89 -8.57 -14.05
CA ASP A 977 -32.70 -9.64 -14.62
C ASP A 977 -31.80 -10.78 -15.11
N MET A 978 -31.64 -11.81 -14.28
CA MET A 978 -30.95 -13.03 -14.66
C MET A 978 -31.79 -13.82 -15.68
N THR A 979 -31.17 -14.49 -16.65
CA THR A 979 -31.85 -15.35 -17.62
C THR A 979 -31.21 -16.74 -17.61
N ILE A 980 -32.01 -17.79 -17.44
CA ILE A 980 -31.55 -19.17 -17.60
C ILE A 980 -31.50 -19.51 -19.09
N SER A 981 -30.33 -19.92 -19.58
CA SER A 981 -30.09 -20.33 -20.96
C SER A 981 -29.78 -21.83 -21.03
N VAL A 982 -30.52 -22.57 -21.87
CA VAL A 982 -30.26 -23.99 -22.15
C VAL A 982 -29.65 -24.12 -23.54
N LYS A 983 -28.49 -24.78 -23.67
CA LYS A 983 -27.78 -25.00 -24.94
C LYS A 983 -27.51 -26.48 -25.20
N ARG A 984 -27.45 -26.86 -26.48
CA ARG A 984 -26.98 -28.17 -26.93
C ARG A 984 -25.62 -28.00 -27.60
N TRP A 985 -24.65 -28.82 -27.19
CA TRP A 985 -23.29 -28.82 -27.68
C TRP A 985 -23.04 -30.08 -28.51
N ASP A 986 -22.40 -29.92 -29.66
CA ASP A 986 -21.85 -31.01 -30.45
C ASP A 986 -20.42 -31.31 -29.95
N LEU A 987 -20.19 -32.56 -29.54
CA LEU A 987 -18.94 -33.08 -29.00
C LEU A 987 -18.15 -33.91 -30.02
N SER A 988 -18.52 -33.93 -31.31
CA SER A 988 -17.82 -34.71 -32.33
C SER A 988 -16.38 -34.21 -32.60
N GLY A 989 -16.13 -32.91 -32.47
CA GLY A 989 -14.80 -32.27 -32.66
C GLY A 989 -13.91 -32.26 -31.41
N SER A 990 -12.75 -31.58 -31.49
CA SER A 990 -11.84 -31.32 -30.37
C SER A 990 -12.30 -30.18 -29.45
N SER A 991 -13.20 -29.34 -29.95
CA SER A 991 -13.80 -28.21 -29.22
C SER A 991 -15.33 -28.25 -29.33
N PRO A 992 -16.06 -28.18 -28.22
CA PRO A 992 -17.53 -28.22 -28.22
C PRO A 992 -18.16 -27.06 -28.99
N ARG A 993 -19.16 -27.33 -29.84
CA ARG A 993 -19.91 -26.28 -30.56
C ARG A 993 -21.34 -26.17 -30.05
N GLY A 994 -21.67 -25.06 -29.39
CA GLY A 994 -22.95 -24.84 -28.72
C GLY A 994 -23.99 -24.12 -29.58
N ARG A 995 -25.22 -24.63 -29.58
CA ARG A 995 -26.43 -23.97 -30.09
C ARG A 995 -27.41 -23.74 -28.96
N ARG A 996 -27.84 -22.48 -28.77
CA ARG A 996 -28.88 -22.15 -27.77
C ARG A 996 -30.22 -22.78 -28.18
N LEU A 997 -30.80 -23.53 -27.25
CA LEU A 997 -32.13 -24.13 -27.39
C LEU A 997 -33.18 -23.24 -26.76
N LEU A 998 -32.98 -22.76 -25.53
CA LEU A 998 -33.97 -22.01 -24.75
C LEU A 998 -33.36 -20.89 -23.91
N ALA A 999 -34.17 -19.88 -23.62
CA ALA A 999 -33.88 -18.84 -22.65
C ALA A 999 -35.16 -18.40 -21.94
N PHE A 1000 -35.15 -18.28 -20.61
CA PHE A 1000 -36.27 -17.74 -19.85
C PHE A 1000 -35.79 -16.92 -18.63
N PRO A 1001 -36.51 -15.85 -18.26
CA PRO A 1001 -36.10 -14.94 -17.20
C PRO A 1001 -36.21 -15.59 -15.81
N ARG A 1002 -35.24 -15.27 -14.94
CA ARG A 1002 -35.12 -15.70 -13.55
C ARG A 1002 -35.11 -14.47 -12.62
N PRO A 1003 -36.05 -14.37 -11.66
CA PRO A 1003 -36.00 -13.34 -10.62
C PRO A 1003 -34.77 -13.54 -9.70
N SER A 1004 -34.11 -12.45 -9.31
CA SER A 1004 -32.86 -12.42 -8.54
C SER A 1004 -32.90 -13.12 -7.16
N GLU A 1005 -34.09 -13.42 -6.62
CA GLU A 1005 -34.28 -14.06 -5.31
C GLU A 1005 -34.93 -15.47 -5.40
N THR A 1006 -34.63 -16.24 -6.45
CA THR A 1006 -35.18 -17.59 -6.64
C THR A 1006 -34.10 -18.67 -6.73
N ASN A 1007 -34.20 -19.73 -5.92
CA ASN A 1007 -33.38 -20.92 -6.06
C ASN A 1007 -33.97 -21.81 -7.17
N VAL A 1008 -33.14 -22.29 -8.09
CA VAL A 1008 -33.61 -23.05 -9.26
C VAL A 1008 -32.93 -24.41 -9.32
N VAL A 1009 -33.74 -25.46 -9.36
CA VAL A 1009 -33.29 -26.85 -9.45
C VAL A 1009 -33.91 -27.50 -10.67
N THR A 1010 -33.12 -28.22 -11.46
CA THR A 1010 -33.53 -28.69 -12.78
C THR A 1010 -33.03 -30.09 -13.08
N ASP A 1011 -33.79 -30.83 -13.89
CA ASP A 1011 -33.34 -32.08 -14.49
C ASP A 1011 -33.94 -32.27 -15.88
N VAL A 1012 -33.28 -33.06 -16.72
CA VAL A 1012 -33.65 -33.32 -18.11
C VAL A 1012 -34.06 -34.78 -18.25
N SER A 1013 -35.10 -35.04 -19.06
CA SER A 1013 -35.51 -36.41 -19.33
C SER A 1013 -34.38 -37.20 -20.02
N PRO A 1014 -34.25 -38.51 -19.79
CA PRO A 1014 -33.17 -39.32 -20.38
C PRO A 1014 -33.17 -39.38 -21.92
N ASP A 1015 -34.31 -39.14 -22.57
CA ASP A 1015 -34.43 -38.97 -24.03
C ASP A 1015 -34.08 -37.55 -24.52
N LEU A 1016 -33.71 -36.65 -23.59
CA LEU A 1016 -33.41 -35.24 -23.79
C LEU A 1016 -34.54 -34.43 -24.46
N THR A 1017 -35.79 -34.90 -24.39
CA THR A 1017 -36.95 -34.23 -25.01
C THR A 1017 -37.70 -33.30 -24.06
N ARG A 1018 -37.42 -33.34 -22.75
CA ARG A 1018 -38.11 -32.53 -21.74
C ARG A 1018 -37.13 -32.02 -20.69
N VAL A 1019 -37.35 -30.81 -20.20
CA VAL A 1019 -36.64 -30.26 -19.05
C VAL A 1019 -37.65 -29.85 -17.97
N ALA A 1020 -37.40 -30.31 -16.75
CA ALA A 1020 -38.14 -29.93 -15.55
C ALA A 1020 -37.35 -28.86 -14.80
N VAL A 1021 -38.01 -27.76 -14.49
CA VAL A 1021 -37.43 -26.60 -13.80
C VAL A 1021 -38.28 -26.30 -12.58
N THR A 1022 -37.69 -26.38 -11.39
CA THR A 1022 -38.34 -26.00 -10.14
C THR A 1022 -37.71 -24.74 -9.62
N GLU A 1023 -38.51 -23.70 -9.47
CA GLU A 1023 -38.11 -22.43 -8.90
C GLU A 1023 -38.70 -22.32 -7.50
N THR A 1024 -37.86 -21.96 -6.53
CA THR A 1024 -38.24 -21.77 -5.14
C THR A 1024 -38.02 -20.32 -4.78
N ARG A 1025 -39.11 -19.63 -4.41
CA ARG A 1025 -39.07 -18.24 -3.94
C ARG A 1025 -39.32 -18.23 -2.44
N THR A 1026 -38.43 -17.57 -1.71
CA THR A 1026 -38.57 -17.41 -0.25
C THR A 1026 -38.92 -15.95 0.04
N SER A 1027 -40.08 -15.70 0.63
CA SER A 1027 -40.47 -14.37 1.12
C SER A 1027 -40.73 -14.44 2.63
N GLY A 1028 -39.74 -14.08 3.43
CA GLY A 1028 -39.79 -14.28 4.88
C GLY A 1028 -39.88 -15.77 5.24
N LEU A 1029 -40.95 -16.18 5.93
CA LEU A 1029 -41.21 -17.58 6.33
C LEU A 1029 -42.05 -18.37 5.32
N LYS A 1030 -42.49 -17.75 4.21
CA LYS A 1030 -43.24 -18.43 3.15
C LYS A 1030 -42.30 -18.86 2.04
N VAL A 1031 -42.37 -20.14 1.69
CA VAL A 1031 -41.66 -20.74 0.56
C VAL A 1031 -42.71 -21.09 -0.49
N ASP A 1032 -42.56 -20.52 -1.69
CA ASP A 1032 -43.41 -20.81 -2.84
C ASP A 1032 -42.59 -21.56 -3.89
N HIS A 1033 -43.10 -22.71 -4.36
CA HIS A 1033 -42.47 -23.48 -5.43
C HIS A 1033 -43.26 -23.37 -6.72
N ARG A 1034 -42.52 -23.28 -7.82
CA ARG A 1034 -43.05 -23.28 -9.18
C ARG A 1034 -42.32 -24.33 -9.99
N LEU A 1035 -43.01 -25.42 -10.32
CA LEU A 1035 -42.52 -26.44 -11.24
C LEU A 1035 -43.02 -26.11 -12.66
N SER A 1036 -42.10 -26.03 -13.60
CA SER A 1036 -42.34 -25.80 -15.02
C SER A 1036 -41.68 -26.91 -15.84
N VAL A 1037 -42.41 -27.52 -16.77
CA VAL A 1037 -41.89 -28.58 -17.66
C VAL A 1037 -41.94 -28.08 -19.08
N TYR A 1038 -40.81 -28.12 -19.79
CA TYR A 1038 -40.69 -27.65 -21.17
C TYR A 1038 -40.34 -28.80 -22.11
N ARG A 1039 -40.78 -28.72 -23.37
CA ARG A 1039 -40.36 -29.62 -24.45
C ARG A 1039 -39.11 -29.08 -25.13
N LEU A 1040 -38.11 -29.93 -25.34
CA LEU A 1040 -36.91 -29.65 -26.12
C LEU A 1040 -37.04 -30.23 -27.55
N PRO A 1041 -36.44 -29.59 -28.57
CA PRO A 1041 -35.79 -28.28 -28.54
C PRO A 1041 -36.79 -27.12 -28.67
N SER A 1042 -38.09 -27.39 -28.82
CA SER A 1042 -39.09 -26.37 -29.22
C SER A 1042 -39.39 -25.31 -28.16
N GLY A 1043 -39.01 -25.53 -26.91
CA GLY A 1043 -39.21 -24.59 -25.80
C GLY A 1043 -40.60 -24.40 -25.29
N ARG A 1044 -41.52 -25.24 -25.78
CA ARG A 1044 -42.92 -25.11 -25.45
C ARG A 1044 -43.12 -25.56 -24.02
N LEU A 1045 -43.63 -24.67 -23.18
CA LEU A 1045 -44.12 -25.02 -21.85
C LEU A 1045 -45.23 -26.07 -21.99
N LEU A 1046 -44.98 -27.27 -21.45
CA LEU A 1046 -45.92 -28.38 -21.45
C LEU A 1046 -46.85 -28.32 -20.24
N ARG A 1047 -46.30 -27.96 -19.07
CA ARG A 1047 -47.07 -27.89 -17.82
C ARG A 1047 -46.40 -26.97 -16.82
N GLN A 1048 -47.21 -26.29 -16.02
CA GLN A 1048 -46.73 -25.46 -14.91
C GLN A 1048 -47.64 -25.66 -13.69
N LYS A 1049 -47.06 -25.78 -12.50
CA LYS A 1049 -47.80 -25.96 -11.25
C LYS A 1049 -47.14 -25.16 -10.14
N ARG A 1050 -47.95 -24.47 -9.34
CA ARG A 1050 -47.49 -23.79 -8.11
C ARG A 1050 -47.86 -24.64 -6.90
N SER A 1051 -46.96 -24.72 -5.93
CA SER A 1051 -47.18 -25.37 -4.63
C SER A 1051 -46.78 -24.40 -3.53
N ALA A 1052 -47.69 -24.15 -2.59
CA ALA A 1052 -47.41 -23.43 -1.36
C ALA A 1052 -47.13 -24.48 -0.27
N GLN A 1053 -45.86 -24.87 -0.11
CA GLN A 1053 -45.41 -25.80 0.92
C GLN A 1053 -44.31 -25.14 1.76
N GLN A 1054 -44.18 -25.53 3.02
CA GLN A 1054 -43.17 -24.96 3.92
C GLN A 1054 -41.75 -25.53 3.70
N ASP A 1055 -41.59 -26.49 2.78
CA ASP A 1055 -40.36 -27.27 2.61
C ASP A 1055 -39.55 -26.78 1.41
N VAL A 1056 -38.27 -26.46 1.60
CA VAL A 1056 -37.39 -26.02 0.50
C VAL A 1056 -37.09 -27.19 -0.43
N VAL A 1057 -37.43 -27.07 -1.72
CA VAL A 1057 -37.04 -28.05 -2.74
C VAL A 1057 -35.53 -28.02 -2.93
N THR A 1058 -34.89 -29.17 -2.76
CA THR A 1058 -33.43 -29.36 -2.84
C THR A 1058 -33.01 -30.14 -4.08
N GLY A 1059 -33.95 -30.82 -4.75
CA GLY A 1059 -33.67 -31.58 -5.96
C GLY A 1059 -34.91 -31.96 -6.77
N VAL A 1060 -34.69 -32.23 -8.05
CA VAL A 1060 -35.67 -32.76 -9.00
C VAL A 1060 -35.00 -33.82 -9.86
N THR A 1061 -35.67 -34.93 -10.15
CA THR A 1061 -35.20 -35.89 -11.14
C THR A 1061 -36.32 -36.38 -12.06
N VAL A 1062 -35.99 -36.66 -13.32
CA VAL A 1062 -36.92 -37.18 -14.33
C VAL A 1062 -36.63 -38.66 -14.58
N SER A 1063 -37.65 -39.52 -14.44
CA SER A 1063 -37.52 -40.97 -14.63
C SER A 1063 -37.14 -41.37 -16.06
N THR A 1064 -36.56 -42.57 -16.21
CA THR A 1064 -36.11 -43.18 -17.48
C THR A 1064 -37.17 -43.22 -18.57
N GLY A 1065 -38.46 -43.33 -18.21
CA GLY A 1065 -39.57 -43.28 -19.18
C GLY A 1065 -40.05 -41.87 -19.54
N GLY A 1066 -39.48 -40.81 -18.95
CA GLY A 1066 -39.89 -39.42 -19.12
C GLY A 1066 -41.31 -39.10 -18.61
N SER A 1067 -41.94 -40.05 -17.92
CA SER A 1067 -43.34 -40.03 -17.50
C SER A 1067 -43.55 -39.58 -16.05
N ARG A 1068 -42.50 -39.67 -15.21
CA ARG A 1068 -42.52 -39.30 -13.79
C ARG A 1068 -41.43 -38.27 -13.50
N ILE A 1069 -41.79 -37.28 -12.67
CA ILE A 1069 -40.88 -36.26 -12.14
C ILE A 1069 -40.92 -36.41 -10.61
N LEU A 1070 -39.76 -36.70 -10.01
CA LEU A 1070 -39.58 -36.80 -8.58
C LEU A 1070 -39.04 -35.46 -8.08
N ILE A 1071 -39.65 -34.90 -7.04
CA ILE A 1071 -39.22 -33.66 -6.38
C ILE A 1071 -38.94 -33.98 -4.93
N TYR A 1072 -37.82 -33.53 -4.39
CA TYR A 1072 -37.43 -33.77 -3.01
C TYR A 1072 -36.91 -32.49 -2.34
N GLY A 1073 -37.16 -32.36 -1.03
CA GLY A 1073 -36.96 -31.12 -0.27
C GLY A 1073 -36.79 -31.35 1.24
N GLY A 1074 -36.43 -30.29 1.98
CA GLY A 1074 -36.22 -30.32 3.44
C GLY A 1074 -36.75 -29.07 4.15
N ILE A 1075 -37.03 -29.19 5.45
CA ILE A 1075 -37.60 -28.12 6.30
C ILE A 1075 -36.51 -27.08 6.64
N PRO A 1076 -36.75 -25.76 6.47
CA PRO A 1076 -35.82 -24.72 6.91
C PRO A 1076 -35.83 -24.56 8.44
N ASN A 1077 -34.66 -24.55 9.09
CA ASN A 1077 -34.52 -24.20 10.51
C ASN A 1077 -34.82 -22.69 10.73
N SER A 1078 -35.65 -22.36 11.73
CA SER A 1078 -36.15 -21.00 12.04
C SER A 1078 -35.04 -19.93 12.25
N PRO A 1079 -35.21 -18.67 11.78
CA PRO A 1079 -34.26 -17.59 12.00
C PRO A 1079 -34.58 -16.69 13.22
N VAL A 1080 -33.50 -16.18 13.85
CA VAL A 1080 -33.47 -15.12 14.88
C VAL A 1080 -33.63 -13.73 14.21
N PRO A 1081 -34.37 -12.75 14.76
CA PRO A 1081 -34.56 -11.45 14.08
C PRO A 1081 -33.47 -10.42 14.40
N SER A 1082 -32.89 -9.82 13.35
CA SER A 1082 -32.06 -8.62 13.40
C SER A 1082 -32.86 -7.34 13.11
N SER A 1083 -32.46 -6.24 13.75
CA SER A 1083 -33.13 -4.94 13.86
C SER A 1083 -32.85 -3.93 12.74
N SER A 1084 -33.72 -2.90 12.67
CA SER A 1084 -33.64 -1.59 11.96
C SER A 1084 -33.96 -1.60 10.46
N SER A 1085 -34.66 -0.64 9.83
CA SER A 1085 -35.29 0.64 10.21
C SER A 1085 -36.25 1.09 9.08
N SER A 1086 -37.39 1.73 9.42
CA SER A 1086 -38.31 2.44 8.50
C SER A 1086 -37.95 3.95 8.42
N PRO A 1087 -38.45 4.79 7.48
CA PRO A 1087 -39.90 5.10 7.33
C PRO A 1087 -40.46 5.42 5.92
N SER A 1088 -41.74 5.05 5.76
CA SER A 1088 -42.92 5.75 5.19
C SER A 1088 -42.81 6.69 3.96
N PRO A 1089 -43.84 6.74 3.07
CA PRO A 1089 -45.05 7.50 3.39
C PRO A 1089 -46.41 6.81 3.05
N SER A 1090 -47.44 7.45 3.59
CA SER A 1090 -48.86 7.12 3.76
C SER A 1090 -49.68 6.78 2.49
N PRO A 1091 -50.76 5.97 2.62
CA PRO A 1091 -51.73 5.75 1.55
C PRO A 1091 -52.94 6.70 1.66
N SER A 1092 -53.42 7.17 0.50
CA SER A 1092 -54.73 7.78 0.33
C SER A 1092 -55.79 6.69 0.11
N SER A 1093 -56.95 6.92 0.73
CA SER A 1093 -58.16 6.13 0.65
C SER A 1093 -58.81 6.16 -0.74
N SER A 1094 -59.29 5.02 -1.23
CA SER A 1094 -60.65 4.91 -1.78
C SER A 1094 -61.10 3.46 -1.82
N SER A 1095 -62.31 3.25 -1.32
CA SER A 1095 -63.08 2.01 -1.30
C SER A 1095 -63.87 1.86 -2.60
N SER A 1096 -63.99 0.63 -3.11
CA SER A 1096 -65.23 0.14 -3.72
C SER A 1096 -65.23 -1.39 -3.90
N SER A 1097 -66.15 -2.01 -3.15
CA SER A 1097 -67.02 -3.13 -3.50
C SER A 1097 -66.50 -4.34 -4.30
N GLY A 1098 -66.55 -5.51 -3.65
CA GLY A 1098 -67.66 -6.44 -3.91
C GLY A 1098 -67.37 -7.70 -4.74
N GLY A 1099 -66.89 -8.75 -4.06
CA GLY A 1099 -67.54 -10.07 -4.04
C GLY A 1099 -67.45 -10.98 -5.27
N SER A 1100 -66.45 -11.87 -5.27
CA SER A 1100 -66.56 -13.21 -5.87
C SER A 1100 -66.61 -14.25 -4.74
N THR A 1101 -67.76 -14.92 -4.57
CA THR A 1101 -67.86 -16.14 -3.78
C THR A 1101 -67.87 -17.32 -4.73
N ASP A 1102 -66.73 -18.02 -4.83
CA ASP A 1102 -66.63 -19.37 -5.37
C ASP A 1102 -65.94 -20.20 -4.28
N ASP A 1103 -66.74 -20.60 -3.29
CA ASP A 1103 -66.34 -21.42 -2.16
C ASP A 1103 -67.25 -22.65 -2.15
N GLY A 1104 -66.69 -23.78 -2.60
CA GLY A 1104 -67.39 -25.05 -2.64
C GLY A 1104 -66.55 -26.10 -3.35
N PHE A 1105 -65.76 -26.88 -2.61
CA PHE A 1105 -65.98 -28.31 -2.42
C PHE A 1105 -64.72 -29.02 -1.89
N LEU A 1106 -64.66 -29.13 -0.56
CA LEU A 1106 -64.30 -30.39 0.08
C LEU A 1106 -65.57 -31.25 0.10
N THR A 1107 -65.66 -32.27 -0.76
CA THR A 1107 -66.60 -33.38 -0.55
C THR A 1107 -65.82 -34.63 -0.20
N ARG A 1108 -66.06 -35.13 1.00
CA ARG A 1108 -65.59 -36.42 1.52
C ARG A 1108 -66.50 -37.51 0.95
N VAL A 1109 -65.93 -38.50 0.27
CA VAL A 1109 -66.60 -39.78 0.00
C VAL A 1109 -65.60 -40.90 0.32
N ASP A 1110 -65.92 -41.66 1.37
CA ASP A 1110 -65.34 -42.94 1.79
C ASP A 1110 -63.81 -43.15 1.71
N SER A 1111 -63.13 -42.52 2.66
CA SER A 1111 -62.00 -43.09 3.42
C SER A 1111 -60.70 -43.47 2.68
N ARG A 1112 -60.43 -42.99 1.46
CA ARG A 1112 -59.10 -43.05 0.82
C ARG A 1112 -58.81 -41.80 -0.02
N TRP A 1113 -57.56 -41.31 0.01
CA TRP A 1113 -57.05 -40.29 -0.91
C TRP A 1113 -56.16 -40.97 -1.96
N GLN A 1114 -56.48 -40.81 -3.25
CA GLN A 1114 -55.68 -41.33 -4.37
C GLN A 1114 -55.81 -40.36 -5.55
N ILE A 1115 -54.69 -39.90 -6.12
CA ILE A 1115 -54.63 -39.35 -7.49
C ILE A 1115 -53.60 -40.19 -8.23
N ASP A 1116 -54.11 -40.99 -9.16
CA ASP A 1116 -53.35 -41.85 -10.06
C ASP A 1116 -53.38 -41.20 -11.45
N LEU A 1117 -52.23 -41.12 -12.13
CA LEU A 1117 -52.21 -40.84 -13.57
C LEU A 1117 -51.67 -42.09 -14.28
N LEU A 1118 -52.57 -43.07 -14.28
CA LEU A 1118 -52.67 -44.32 -15.06
C LEU A 1118 -51.99 -45.59 -14.49
N GLY A 1119 -52.73 -46.29 -13.61
CA GLY A 1119 -52.95 -47.75 -13.69
C GLY A 1119 -52.22 -48.61 -12.65
N PRO A 1120 -52.82 -49.72 -12.17
CA PRO A 1120 -52.71 -50.20 -10.80
C PRO A 1120 -51.50 -51.11 -10.55
N GLY A 1121 -50.88 -50.97 -9.39
CA GLY A 1121 -49.89 -51.94 -8.90
C GLY A 1121 -48.96 -51.36 -7.84
N ASP A 1122 -49.34 -51.63 -6.58
CA ASP A 1122 -48.52 -51.77 -5.37
C ASP A 1122 -47.65 -50.61 -4.84
N ALA A 1123 -47.99 -50.26 -3.58
CA ALA A 1123 -47.39 -49.24 -2.74
C ALA A 1123 -46.12 -49.75 -2.03
N PRO A 1124 -45.27 -48.84 -1.52
CA PRO A 1124 -44.94 -48.96 -0.11
C PRO A 1124 -44.90 -47.64 0.68
N SER A 1125 -45.36 -47.78 1.92
CA SER A 1125 -45.18 -46.91 3.08
C SER A 1125 -43.86 -47.22 3.78
N ALA A 1126 -43.15 -46.22 4.33
CA ALA A 1126 -42.57 -46.24 5.69
C ALA A 1126 -41.62 -45.04 5.95
N VAL A 1127 -41.63 -44.63 7.22
CA VAL A 1127 -40.91 -43.53 7.88
C VAL A 1127 -40.02 -44.17 8.98
N LEU A 1128 -38.83 -43.61 9.28
CA LEU A 1128 -38.35 -43.12 10.61
C LEU A 1128 -36.81 -43.17 10.84
N SER A 1129 -36.22 -41.99 11.13
CA SER A 1129 -35.51 -41.54 12.37
C SER A 1129 -34.51 -42.50 13.07
N GLU A 1130 -33.36 -42.12 13.65
CA GLU A 1130 -32.99 -40.93 14.45
C GLU A 1130 -31.80 -40.12 13.89
N ARG A 1131 -31.44 -40.37 12.63
CA ARG A 1131 -30.20 -39.87 12.03
C ARG A 1131 -30.42 -39.41 10.58
N GLY A 1132 -31.35 -38.49 10.37
CA GLY A 1132 -31.71 -37.91 9.06
C GLY A 1132 -33.23 -37.74 8.88
N LEU A 1133 -33.61 -36.64 8.24
CA LEU A 1133 -34.90 -35.91 8.20
C LEU A 1133 -36.18 -36.69 7.82
N LEU A 1134 -37.37 -36.22 8.25
CA LEU A 1134 -38.65 -36.47 7.54
C LEU A 1134 -39.82 -35.54 7.93
N ALA A 1135 -40.56 -35.02 6.94
CA ALA A 1135 -42.04 -35.04 6.86
C ALA A 1135 -42.58 -34.43 5.53
N VAL A 1136 -43.63 -35.05 4.95
CA VAL A 1136 -44.86 -34.37 4.47
C VAL A 1136 -46.07 -35.25 4.82
N VAL A 1137 -47.19 -34.60 5.18
CA VAL A 1137 -48.35 -35.10 5.95
C VAL A 1137 -49.60 -35.42 5.11
N GLY A 1138 -50.43 -36.38 5.58
CA GLY A 1138 -51.92 -36.29 5.57
C GLY A 1138 -52.67 -37.64 5.66
N PRO A 1139 -53.91 -37.75 6.22
CA PRO A 1139 -54.71 -36.78 6.98
C PRO A 1139 -55.39 -37.30 8.28
N GLY A 1140 -55.56 -36.38 9.25
CA GLY A 1140 -56.80 -36.24 10.05
C GLY A 1140 -56.94 -36.94 11.41
N LYS A 1141 -56.73 -36.20 12.51
CA LYS A 1141 -57.77 -35.58 13.37
C LYS A 1141 -57.21 -35.18 14.75
N GLY A 1142 -57.37 -33.89 15.08
CA GLY A 1142 -57.58 -33.34 16.44
C GLY A 1142 -56.38 -33.30 17.40
N ASP A 1143 -55.72 -32.14 17.51
CA ASP A 1143 -54.78 -31.86 18.61
C ASP A 1143 -55.43 -30.92 19.66
N PRO A 1144 -55.48 -31.27 20.97
CA PRO A 1144 -56.20 -30.54 22.02
C PRO A 1144 -55.52 -29.27 22.57
N LEU A 1145 -54.40 -28.80 22.02
CA LEU A 1145 -53.61 -27.72 22.65
C LEU A 1145 -54.07 -26.28 22.37
N HIS A 1146 -55.32 -26.12 21.89
CA HIS A 1146 -56.02 -24.84 21.88
C HIS A 1146 -56.54 -24.44 23.28
N ARG A 1147 -55.68 -24.48 24.30
CA ARG A 1147 -55.91 -23.86 25.60
C ARG A 1147 -54.56 -23.47 26.20
N LEU A 1148 -54.16 -22.20 26.04
CA LEU A 1148 -53.56 -21.34 27.06
C LEU A 1148 -53.15 -19.98 26.44
N PRO A 1149 -53.23 -18.85 27.18
CA PRO A 1149 -53.17 -17.50 26.62
C PRO A 1149 -51.73 -17.00 26.44
N ARG A 1150 -51.49 -16.23 25.37
CA ARG A 1150 -50.25 -15.47 25.15
C ARG A 1150 -50.40 -14.03 25.69
N PRO A 1151 -49.45 -13.50 26.48
CA PRO A 1151 -49.39 -12.07 26.77
C PRO A 1151 -48.57 -11.31 25.72
N THR A 1152 -49.08 -10.14 25.39
CA THR A 1152 -48.65 -9.17 24.38
C THR A 1152 -47.44 -8.35 24.80
N ALA A 1153 -46.62 -7.96 23.82
CA ALA A 1153 -45.63 -6.90 23.93
C ALA A 1153 -46.29 -5.51 24.09
N GLY A 1154 -45.74 -4.66 24.95
CA GLY A 1154 -45.95 -3.20 24.98
C GLY A 1154 -44.58 -2.52 24.98
N THR A 1155 -44.12 -2.00 23.84
CA THR A 1155 -44.08 -0.56 23.46
C THR A 1155 -43.14 0.29 24.33
N GLY A 1156 -42.00 0.72 23.73
CA GLY A 1156 -41.13 1.80 24.24
C GLY A 1156 -41.81 3.19 24.16
N PRO A 1157 -41.11 4.34 24.33
CA PRO A 1157 -39.82 4.63 23.68
C PRO A 1157 -38.86 5.65 24.39
N THR A 1158 -37.72 5.91 23.70
CA THR A 1158 -36.92 7.16 23.60
C THR A 1158 -36.13 7.74 24.78
N GLY A 1159 -34.86 8.11 24.50
CA GLY A 1159 -34.24 9.32 25.04
C GLY A 1159 -32.84 9.17 25.67
N PRO A 1160 -31.81 9.92 25.20
CA PRO A 1160 -30.42 9.76 25.60
C PRO A 1160 -30.05 10.67 26.78
N THR A 1161 -29.34 10.16 27.78
CA THR A 1161 -28.31 10.82 28.62
C THR A 1161 -28.14 10.04 29.94
N GLY A 1162 -26.88 9.75 30.29
CA GLY A 1162 -26.41 9.65 31.67
C GLY A 1162 -26.85 8.47 32.56
N THR A 1163 -25.84 7.77 33.10
CA THR A 1163 -25.78 6.93 34.33
C THR A 1163 -26.26 5.46 34.30
N PRO A 1164 -25.56 4.56 35.04
CA PRO A 1164 -25.81 3.12 35.03
C PRO A 1164 -27.12 2.75 35.75
N ALA A 1165 -27.84 1.77 35.21
CA ALA A 1165 -29.08 1.27 35.80
C ALA A 1165 -28.84 0.72 37.23
N LYS A 1166 -29.69 1.19 38.15
CA LYS A 1166 -29.80 0.76 39.55
C LYS A 1166 -29.93 -0.76 39.66
N ARG A 1167 -29.26 -1.34 40.67
CA ARG A 1167 -29.54 -2.70 41.17
C ARG A 1167 -31.03 -2.83 41.53
N PRO A 1168 -31.66 -4.00 41.28
CA PRO A 1168 -33.05 -4.24 41.63
C PRO A 1168 -33.28 -4.04 43.13
N SER A 1169 -34.49 -3.59 43.47
CA SER A 1169 -34.88 -3.35 44.86
C SER A 1169 -34.92 -4.67 45.65
N ALA A 1170 -34.48 -4.65 46.91
CA ALA A 1170 -34.47 -5.83 47.79
C ALA A 1170 -35.81 -6.62 47.89
N PRO A 1171 -37.01 -6.00 47.73
CA PRO A 1171 -38.27 -6.73 47.69
C PRO A 1171 -38.51 -7.56 46.41
N GLU A 1172 -37.95 -7.14 45.27
CA GLU A 1172 -38.06 -7.89 44.01
C GLU A 1172 -37.10 -9.08 43.99
N ALA A 1173 -35.87 -8.90 44.46
CA ALA A 1173 -34.91 -10.00 44.61
C ALA A 1173 -35.43 -11.09 45.58
N LYS A 1174 -36.13 -10.71 46.66
CA LYS A 1174 -36.78 -11.66 47.58
C LYS A 1174 -37.94 -12.44 46.95
N ARG A 1175 -38.73 -11.81 46.08
CA ARG A 1175 -39.84 -12.47 45.36
C ARG A 1175 -39.35 -13.50 44.35
N TRP A 1176 -38.27 -13.16 43.64
CA TRP A 1176 -37.61 -14.09 42.71
C TRP A 1176 -36.94 -15.27 43.44
N MET A 1177 -36.30 -15.03 44.60
CA MET A 1177 -35.70 -16.12 45.40
C MET A 1177 -36.73 -17.07 46.02
N ALA A 1178 -37.87 -16.54 46.52
CA ALA A 1178 -38.93 -17.36 47.09
C ALA A 1178 -39.58 -18.27 46.04
N HIS A 1179 -39.76 -17.76 44.82
CA HIS A 1179 -40.30 -18.54 43.72
C HIS A 1179 -39.32 -19.60 43.20
N LEU A 1180 -38.01 -19.32 43.24
CA LEU A 1180 -36.97 -20.31 42.94
C LEU A 1180 -36.91 -21.44 43.97
N CYS A 1181 -37.10 -21.16 45.25
CA CYS A 1181 -37.14 -22.19 46.31
C CYS A 1181 -38.40 -23.06 46.25
N ASP A 1182 -39.55 -22.51 45.81
CA ASP A 1182 -40.79 -23.29 45.57
C ASP A 1182 -40.65 -24.26 44.39
N ILE A 1183 -39.89 -23.88 43.35
CA ILE A 1183 -39.65 -24.71 42.16
C ILE A 1183 -38.67 -25.85 42.46
N LEU A 1184 -37.71 -25.64 43.37
CA LEU A 1184 -36.58 -26.54 43.60
C LEU A 1184 -36.80 -27.62 44.66
N GLY A 1185 -38.01 -27.75 45.23
CA GLY A 1185 -38.47 -28.86 46.10
C GLY A 1185 -37.37 -29.71 46.73
N ASP A 1186 -36.93 -29.35 47.93
CA ASP A 1186 -35.83 -30.01 48.65
C ASP A 1186 -36.16 -31.49 48.95
N GLU A 1187 -35.25 -32.41 48.62
CA GLU A 1187 -34.53 -33.14 49.66
C GLU A 1187 -33.23 -33.81 49.12
N THR A 1188 -32.11 -33.27 49.60
CA THR A 1188 -30.80 -33.92 49.79
C THR A 1188 -29.90 -34.16 48.56
N LEU A 1189 -28.85 -33.34 48.46
CA LEU A 1189 -27.60 -33.73 47.79
C LEU A 1189 -26.89 -34.79 48.65
N PRO A 1190 -26.57 -35.99 48.11
CA PRO A 1190 -25.79 -37.00 48.83
C PRO A 1190 -24.39 -36.46 49.19
N ALA A 1191 -23.86 -36.88 50.34
CA ALA A 1191 -22.58 -36.44 50.90
C ALA A 1191 -21.36 -36.54 49.93
N ALA A 1192 -21.49 -37.27 48.82
CA ALA A 1192 -20.44 -37.45 47.81
C ALA A 1192 -20.15 -36.22 46.92
N VAL A 1193 -20.97 -35.16 46.96
CA VAL A 1193 -20.76 -33.95 46.13
C VAL A 1193 -19.97 -32.85 46.88
N GLY A 1194 -19.84 -32.94 48.21
CA GLY A 1194 -19.14 -31.94 49.02
C GLY A 1194 -17.62 -31.87 48.81
N GLU A 1195 -16.99 -32.98 48.45
CA GLU A 1195 -15.52 -33.06 48.29
C GLU A 1195 -15.02 -32.57 46.92
N LYS A 1196 -15.91 -32.35 45.94
CA LYS A 1196 -15.53 -31.92 44.58
C LYS A 1196 -15.76 -30.43 44.29
N LEU A 1197 -16.09 -29.63 45.31
CA LEU A 1197 -16.32 -28.19 45.14
C LEU A 1197 -15.00 -27.40 45.21
N PRO A 1198 -14.67 -26.59 44.19
CA PRO A 1198 -13.44 -25.80 44.14
C PRO A 1198 -13.39 -24.73 45.25
N PRO A 1199 -12.19 -24.29 45.68
CA PRO A 1199 -12.04 -23.26 46.70
C PRO A 1199 -12.68 -21.94 46.23
N GLY A 1200 -13.69 -21.47 46.95
CA GLY A 1200 -14.50 -20.29 46.62
C GLY A 1200 -15.97 -20.57 46.29
N ALA A 1201 -16.37 -21.83 46.10
CA ALA A 1201 -17.78 -22.19 45.93
C ALA A 1201 -18.55 -22.13 47.26
N TYR A 1202 -19.76 -21.57 47.24
CA TYR A 1202 -20.65 -21.49 48.41
C TYR A 1202 -21.12 -22.90 48.82
N ARG A 1203 -20.88 -23.27 50.09
CA ARG A 1203 -21.17 -24.61 50.66
C ARG A 1203 -22.34 -24.64 51.64
N GLY A 1204 -23.15 -23.56 51.68
CA GLY A 1204 -24.37 -23.49 52.50
C GLY A 1204 -25.61 -23.95 51.74
N ALA A 1205 -26.69 -24.24 52.47
CA ALA A 1205 -27.99 -24.56 51.88
C ALA A 1205 -28.53 -23.39 51.04
N LEU A 1206 -29.06 -23.69 49.86
CA LEU A 1206 -29.57 -22.68 48.91
C LEU A 1206 -30.87 -22.00 49.36
N CYS A 1207 -31.60 -22.57 50.33
CA CYS A 1207 -32.78 -21.97 50.94
C CYS A 1207 -32.64 -21.99 52.47
N PRO A 1208 -32.92 -20.88 53.19
CA PRO A 1208 -32.90 -20.87 54.64
C PRO A 1208 -34.04 -21.74 55.19
N ARG A 1209 -33.73 -22.66 56.12
CA ARG A 1209 -34.77 -23.28 56.94
C ARG A 1209 -35.48 -22.16 57.70
N LYS A 1210 -36.82 -22.18 57.67
CA LYS A 1210 -37.69 -21.21 58.36
C LYS A 1210 -37.15 -20.92 59.76
N GLY A 1211 -36.79 -19.65 59.98
CA GLY A 1211 -36.21 -19.09 61.19
C GLY A 1211 -35.59 -17.75 60.89
#